data_AF-A0A8H4TWR3-F1
#
_entry.id   AF-A0A8H4TWR3-F1
#
_cell.length_a   1.000
_cell.length_b   1.000
_cell.length_c   1.000
_cell.angle_alpha   90.00
_cell.angle_beta   90.00
_cell.angle_gamma   90.00
#
_symmetry.space_group_name_H-M   'P 1'
#
loop_
_entity.id
_entity.type
_entity.pdbx_description
1 polymer ?
#
loop_
_entity_poly.entity_id
_entity_poly.type
_entity_poly.pdbx_seq_one_letter_code
_entity_poly.pdbx_strand_id
1 'polypeptide(L)'
;MAEARLPSIASGNGRLLVTVDARGEVLSACWPNVDSPNQFAAFEIRPAPGQASEATPEPSPPRYVDETNISTSQSQQGLQFTDVVVDDIERNGTQVDFFARKGSGPHPALRLLLQPNMDGRPGAQTIYWDGQSQALLAFCRRRWLAVGSARGRVTGFHCGRLGSPSEASKFVDAGRLPGERIAFREVDGILELGQSTDDTIILAVFGRTREEVLAGLKERRDHQWTQFESLAKERATEVLTESTLQGWSPAVTRMLRRSSLVWDVLTNRSTGGMIAGPDVQSGIASAPGYAAFWARDAAWALLGTVAMGQYALSKSVLEFAWATQSPEGLWLHRHHTDHSVASSWGLHQIDETGIILHCFKKYIDATGDTVMLTQHWTGVETAAAFLMNSRDPERGIPLPSVDLWEEREGFHLYTAASTIGGLRATAALAEKLQYNSSAAKLWISVADDIQQRTEAQFWDEKCGRFVSSLENSAALSMPQEARQQPGSILRTSLSPSSSQSSSNLETPRPDSADRIPRFPKFLDSTQRGSAKDQISDLELMHHYTSAAYRTFSSWEGVRQTLQCHVPREGFTQPLLLYQILAFSGFHLAYLHPERRHSYLVQASLHQDQAVAGINSALAAGVTSVNCHALCEVYHRAYESLDGLIDQDLRKGPLEGLFAGKSGPTAPSEHIRFLVDQLLDLKRQLSEPSADRAGADTDLVLEAVDLLAECLLSVHQNYSFSAPAEVRAALLWPLRMPDGFLALVQQREPLAMVLLAHYCVLLRYAEMTCWFIKGWAATLITIIGRHVGGGPFFLWSPSISVT
;
A
#
# COMPACT_ATOMS: atom_id res chain seq x y z
N MET A 1 12.07 -17.10 22.02
CA MET A 1 11.09 -16.45 21.11
C MET A 1 10.21 -15.58 21.98
N ALA A 2 10.09 -14.29 21.68
CA ALA A 2 9.10 -13.45 22.35
C ALA A 2 7.70 -14.00 22.01
N GLU A 3 6.85 -14.11 23.02
CA GLU A 3 5.45 -14.52 22.84
C GLU A 3 4.73 -13.51 21.94
N ALA A 4 4.03 -13.98 20.90
CA ALA A 4 3.30 -13.10 19.99
C ALA A 4 2.25 -12.31 20.79
N ARG A 5 2.30 -10.98 20.70
CA ARG A 5 1.36 -10.09 21.39
C ARG A 5 0.23 -9.75 20.42
N LEU A 6 -1.01 -10.08 20.80
CA LEU A 6 -2.19 -9.81 20.00
C LEU A 6 -2.97 -8.61 20.55
N PRO A 7 -3.56 -7.77 19.68
CA PRO A 7 -4.53 -6.76 20.08
C PRO A 7 -5.70 -7.36 20.86
N SER A 8 -6.00 -6.81 22.02
CA SER A 8 -7.23 -7.10 22.80
C SER A 8 -8.25 -5.96 22.71
N ILE A 9 -7.76 -4.74 22.49
CA ILE A 9 -8.56 -3.53 22.28
C ILE A 9 -8.07 -2.84 21.01
N ALA A 10 -8.99 -2.28 20.26
CA ALA A 10 -8.75 -1.36 19.15
C ALA A 10 -9.60 -0.10 19.36
N SER A 11 -8.95 1.06 19.31
CA SER A 11 -9.59 2.38 19.39
C SER A 11 -9.04 3.25 18.26
N GLY A 12 -9.92 3.96 17.56
CA GLY A 12 -9.49 4.73 16.39
C GLY A 12 -10.51 5.76 15.94
N ASN A 13 -10.07 6.66 15.06
CA ASN A 13 -10.88 7.72 14.45
C ASN A 13 -10.95 7.62 12.91
N GLY A 14 -10.51 6.48 12.35
CA GLY A 14 -10.44 6.25 10.90
C GLY A 14 -9.16 6.76 10.22
N ARG A 15 -8.32 7.52 10.92
CA ARG A 15 -6.96 7.91 10.46
C ARG A 15 -5.87 7.39 11.39
N LEU A 16 -6.16 7.38 12.68
CA LEU A 16 -5.35 6.79 13.73
C LEU A 16 -6.05 5.54 14.26
N LEU A 17 -5.33 4.42 14.31
CA LEU A 17 -5.76 3.18 14.97
C LEU A 17 -4.73 2.81 16.04
N VAL A 18 -5.15 2.81 17.30
CA VAL A 18 -4.33 2.38 18.44
C VAL A 18 -4.83 1.04 18.96
N THR A 19 -3.90 0.12 19.22
CA THR A 19 -4.23 -1.17 19.83
C THR A 19 -3.56 -1.35 21.18
N VAL A 20 -4.25 -2.06 22.07
CA VAL A 20 -3.75 -2.42 23.41
C VAL A 20 -3.83 -3.94 23.54
N ASP A 21 -2.77 -4.56 24.07
CA ASP A 21 -2.70 -6.01 24.26
C ASP A 21 -3.37 -6.47 25.57
N ALA A 22 -3.39 -7.78 25.81
CA ALA A 22 -4.02 -8.36 27.00
C ALA A 22 -3.39 -7.91 28.34
N ARG A 23 -2.22 -7.27 28.31
CA ARG A 23 -1.49 -6.75 29.49
C ARG A 23 -1.78 -5.27 29.75
N GLY A 24 -2.63 -4.63 28.92
CA GLY A 24 -2.93 -3.20 29.03
C GLY A 24 -1.87 -2.28 28.43
N GLU A 25 -0.91 -2.84 27.72
CA GLU A 25 0.18 -2.09 27.08
C GLU A 25 -0.18 -1.71 25.64
N VAL A 26 0.21 -0.50 25.24
CA VAL A 26 -0.05 -0.03 23.87
C VAL A 26 0.86 -0.81 22.92
N LEU A 27 0.24 -1.53 21.99
CA LEU A 27 0.92 -2.41 21.06
C LEU A 27 1.25 -1.70 19.74
N SER A 28 0.33 -0.90 19.22
CA SER A 28 0.54 -0.18 17.96
C SER A 28 -0.24 1.14 17.90
N ALA A 29 0.25 2.03 17.03
CA ALA A 29 -0.47 3.19 16.51
C ALA A 29 -0.22 3.31 15.00
N CYS A 30 -1.21 2.95 14.19
CA CYS A 30 -1.18 3.07 12.74
C CYS A 30 -1.72 4.46 12.32
N TRP A 31 -0.92 5.22 11.58
CA TRP A 31 -1.24 6.58 11.13
C TRP A 31 -0.44 6.94 9.86
N PRO A 32 -0.99 7.70 8.88
CA PRO A 32 -2.23 8.48 8.86
C PRO A 32 -3.47 7.73 8.39
N ASN A 33 -3.32 6.45 8.09
CA ASN A 33 -4.42 5.56 7.80
C ASN A 33 -4.38 4.39 8.79
N VAL A 34 -5.54 3.75 9.00
CA VAL A 34 -5.69 2.60 9.90
C VAL A 34 -4.81 1.39 9.52
N ASP A 35 -4.34 1.35 8.26
CA ASP A 35 -3.43 0.34 7.70
C ASP A 35 -1.99 0.84 7.46
N SER A 36 -1.67 2.05 7.91
CA SER A 36 -0.30 2.55 7.81
C SER A 36 0.65 1.78 8.73
N PRO A 37 1.96 1.78 8.43
CA PRO A 37 2.96 1.22 9.33
C PRO A 37 2.81 1.74 10.76
N ASN A 38 3.05 0.86 11.73
CA ASN A 38 3.02 1.23 13.14
C ASN A 38 4.07 2.29 13.48
N GLN A 39 3.68 3.40 14.12
CA GLN A 39 4.55 4.54 14.39
C GLN A 39 5.48 4.37 15.59
N PHE A 40 5.28 3.37 16.45
CA PHE A 40 6.22 3.02 17.52
C PHE A 40 6.36 1.50 17.67
N ALA A 41 7.60 1.03 17.88
CA ALA A 41 7.89 -0.34 18.23
C ALA A 41 7.62 -0.64 19.72
N ALA A 42 7.77 0.37 20.59
CA ALA A 42 7.45 0.27 22.01
C ALA A 42 6.85 1.59 22.53
N PHE A 43 5.79 1.48 23.32
CA PHE A 43 5.18 2.57 24.07
C PHE A 43 4.80 2.03 25.46
N GLU A 44 5.74 2.11 26.39
CA GLU A 44 5.63 1.46 27.70
C GLU A 44 5.65 2.50 28.82
N ILE A 45 4.75 2.34 29.79
CA ILE A 45 4.69 3.22 30.96
C ILE A 45 4.88 2.36 32.20
N ARG A 46 5.85 2.71 33.02
CA ARG A 46 6.16 1.99 34.27
C ARG A 46 6.56 2.93 35.40
N PRO A 47 6.44 2.52 36.67
CA PRO A 47 7.01 3.26 37.79
C PRO A 47 8.51 3.48 37.63
N ALA A 48 9.02 4.62 38.11
CA ALA A 48 10.44 4.88 38.24
C ALA A 48 11.11 3.88 39.22
N PRO A 49 12.40 3.57 39.04
CA PRO A 49 13.10 2.56 39.83
C PRO A 49 13.01 2.81 41.34
N GLY A 50 12.82 1.73 42.09
CA GLY A 50 12.67 1.76 43.55
C GLY A 50 11.33 2.26 44.06
N GLN A 51 10.35 2.53 43.18
CA GLN A 51 9.00 2.99 43.54
C GLN A 51 7.88 2.01 43.11
N ALA A 52 8.23 0.78 42.72
CA ALA A 52 7.26 -0.26 42.41
C ALA A 52 6.63 -0.81 43.70
N SER A 53 5.31 -1.02 43.71
CA SER A 53 4.58 -1.63 44.83
C SER A 53 4.92 -3.13 44.95
N GLU A 54 5.14 -3.62 46.17
CA GLU A 54 5.51 -5.02 46.48
C GLU A 54 4.35 -6.05 46.40
N ALA A 55 3.14 -5.63 46.01
CA ALA A 55 2.07 -6.56 45.69
C ALA A 55 1.14 -5.95 44.64
N THR A 56 1.04 -6.59 43.47
CA THR A 56 0.00 -6.27 42.49
C THR A 56 -1.05 -7.36 42.48
N PRO A 57 -2.35 -7.02 42.49
CA PRO A 57 -3.41 -7.95 42.14
C PRO A 57 -3.13 -8.54 40.75
N GLU A 58 -3.63 -9.74 40.45
CA GLU A 58 -3.64 -10.24 39.07
C GLU A 58 -4.25 -9.15 38.16
N PRO A 59 -3.51 -8.71 37.12
CA PRO A 59 -4.00 -7.64 36.26
C PRO A 59 -5.29 -8.06 35.58
N SER A 60 -6.34 -7.24 35.71
CA SER A 60 -7.59 -7.50 35.01
C SER A 60 -7.39 -7.29 33.49
N PRO A 61 -7.94 -8.17 32.63
CA PRO A 61 -7.88 -7.97 31.19
C PRO A 61 -8.46 -6.61 30.79
N PRO A 62 -7.90 -5.93 29.78
CA PRO A 62 -8.44 -4.67 29.30
C PRO A 62 -9.88 -4.84 28.79
N ARG A 63 -10.70 -3.80 28.96
CA ARG A 63 -12.12 -3.80 28.59
C ARG A 63 -12.55 -2.47 28.01
N TYR A 64 -13.48 -2.52 27.08
CA TYR A 64 -14.21 -1.32 26.67
C TYR A 64 -15.11 -0.84 27.80
N VAL A 65 -15.26 0.47 27.93
CA VAL A 65 -16.40 1.06 28.64
C VAL A 65 -17.63 0.80 27.78
N ASP A 66 -18.69 0.27 28.39
CA ASP A 66 -19.91 -0.16 27.70
C ASP A 66 -20.41 0.89 26.70
N GLU A 67 -20.72 0.43 25.49
CA GLU A 67 -21.28 1.24 24.39
C GLU A 67 -20.40 2.42 23.94
N THR A 68 -19.08 2.32 24.14
CA THR A 68 -18.11 3.34 23.67
C THR A 68 -16.84 2.71 23.11
N ASN A 69 -15.99 3.50 22.46
CA ASN A 69 -14.61 3.09 22.08
C ASN A 69 -13.54 3.49 23.11
N ILE A 70 -13.97 3.91 24.29
CA ILE A 70 -13.10 4.15 25.45
C ILE A 70 -12.70 2.78 26.01
N SER A 71 -11.44 2.61 26.35
CA SER A 71 -10.99 1.38 27.02
C SER A 71 -10.35 1.66 28.36
N THR A 72 -10.39 0.66 29.22
CA THR A 72 -9.76 0.63 30.54
C THR A 72 -8.80 -0.55 30.58
N SER A 73 -7.65 -0.35 31.20
CA SER A 73 -6.64 -1.39 31.33
C SER A 73 -5.84 -1.22 32.61
N GLN A 74 -5.20 -2.30 33.05
CA GLN A 74 -4.35 -2.29 34.23
C GLN A 74 -2.96 -2.84 33.85
N SER A 75 -1.90 -2.08 34.14
CA SER A 75 -0.54 -2.55 33.94
C SER A 75 -0.18 -3.65 34.94
N GLN A 76 0.86 -4.44 34.64
CA GLN A 76 1.37 -5.46 35.56
C GLN A 76 1.84 -4.88 36.91
N GLN A 77 2.21 -3.60 36.92
CA GLN A 77 2.64 -2.83 38.09
C GLN A 77 1.48 -2.12 38.80
N GLY A 78 0.23 -2.42 38.42
CA GLY A 78 -0.98 -1.97 39.10
C GLY A 78 -1.50 -0.60 38.67
N LEU A 79 -0.89 0.04 37.67
CA LEU A 79 -1.34 1.33 37.16
C LEU A 79 -2.65 1.15 36.38
N GLN A 80 -3.64 1.99 36.68
CA GLN A 80 -4.94 1.98 36.01
C GLN A 80 -4.95 3.02 34.89
N PHE A 81 -5.24 2.57 33.67
CA PHE A 81 -5.31 3.41 32.49
C PHE A 81 -6.72 3.49 31.93
N THR A 82 -7.07 4.68 31.43
CA THR A 82 -8.21 4.88 30.53
C THR A 82 -7.70 5.50 29.24
N ASP A 83 -8.09 4.92 28.11
CA ASP A 83 -7.54 5.21 26.79
C ASP A 83 -8.62 5.69 25.83
N VAL A 84 -8.32 6.73 25.07
CA VAL A 84 -9.20 7.30 24.06
C VAL A 84 -8.44 7.69 22.80
N VAL A 85 -9.03 7.37 21.65
CA VAL A 85 -8.74 7.98 20.36
C VAL A 85 -10.07 8.59 19.91
N VAL A 86 -10.08 9.90 19.69
CA VAL A 86 -11.29 10.63 19.29
C VAL A 86 -11.01 11.46 18.05
N ASP A 87 -12.09 11.89 17.41
CA ASP A 87 -12.01 12.89 16.37
C ASP A 87 -11.44 14.20 16.93
N ASP A 88 -10.80 14.98 16.07
CA ASP A 88 -10.13 16.22 16.44
C ASP A 88 -11.10 17.16 17.18
N ILE A 89 -10.64 17.74 18.29
CA ILE A 89 -11.36 18.84 18.94
C ILE A 89 -11.03 20.10 18.15
N GLU A 90 -11.89 20.50 17.23
CA GLU A 90 -11.65 21.69 16.43
C GLU A 90 -11.66 22.97 17.29
N ARG A 91 -10.47 23.50 17.56
CA ARG A 91 -10.24 24.94 17.71
C ARG A 91 -8.98 25.32 16.91
N ASN A 92 -9.14 26.25 15.96
CA ASN A 92 -8.05 26.92 15.24
C ASN A 92 -7.39 26.18 14.04
N GLY A 93 -8.09 25.25 13.39
CA GLY A 93 -7.79 24.87 12.00
C GLY A 93 -6.52 24.05 11.74
N THR A 94 -5.88 23.49 12.77
CA THR A 94 -4.78 22.52 12.59
C THR A 94 -5.28 21.11 12.85
N GLN A 95 -5.56 20.35 11.79
CA GLN A 95 -6.11 19.00 11.91
C GLN A 95 -5.00 17.98 12.25
N VAL A 96 -4.95 17.53 13.51
CA VAL A 96 -4.02 16.48 13.98
C VAL A 96 -4.76 15.33 14.62
N ASP A 97 -4.21 14.13 14.48
CA ASP A 97 -4.75 12.94 15.14
C ASP A 97 -4.02 12.73 16.47
N PHE A 98 -4.71 12.25 17.50
CA PHE A 98 -4.08 12.03 18.79
C PHE A 98 -4.66 10.84 19.56
N PHE A 99 -3.80 10.29 20.41
CA PHE A 99 -4.12 9.30 21.41
C PHE A 99 -3.89 9.90 22.79
N ALA A 100 -4.87 9.74 23.68
CA ALA A 100 -4.78 10.18 25.06
C ALA A 100 -4.96 9.01 26.01
N ARG A 101 -4.02 8.89 26.96
CA ARG A 101 -4.02 7.88 28.02
C ARG A 101 -4.02 8.57 29.38
N LYS A 102 -5.02 8.28 30.20
CA LYS A 102 -5.12 8.76 31.58
C LYS A 102 -4.66 7.70 32.57
N GLY A 103 -3.58 7.97 33.30
CA GLY A 103 -3.22 7.23 34.52
C GLY A 103 -4.08 7.74 35.68
N SER A 104 -4.88 6.87 36.29
CA SER A 104 -5.89 7.27 37.28
C SER A 104 -5.34 7.25 38.71
N GLY A 105 -5.62 8.33 39.46
CA GLY A 105 -5.31 8.44 40.89
C GLY A 105 -3.82 8.58 41.22
N PRO A 106 -3.46 8.48 42.52
CA PRO A 106 -2.10 8.64 42.98
C PRO A 106 -1.15 7.60 42.37
N HIS A 107 0.00 8.06 41.90
CA HIS A 107 1.03 7.19 41.35
C HIS A 107 2.44 7.72 41.67
N PRO A 108 3.44 6.82 41.77
CA PRO A 108 4.85 7.20 41.87
C PRO A 108 5.32 7.96 40.62
N ALA A 109 6.58 8.41 40.59
CA ALA A 109 7.13 8.90 39.33
C ALA A 109 7.03 7.80 38.25
N LEU A 110 6.74 8.19 37.02
CA LEU A 110 6.53 7.28 35.88
C LEU A 110 7.60 7.52 34.83
N ARG A 111 8.03 6.45 34.16
CA ARG A 111 8.86 6.50 32.96
C ARG A 111 8.07 5.98 31.78
N LEU A 112 7.96 6.83 30.77
CA LEU A 112 7.46 6.46 29.45
C LEU A 112 8.66 6.15 28.56
N LEU A 113 8.81 4.89 28.16
CA LEU A 113 9.75 4.46 27.14
C LEU A 113 9.04 4.49 25.77
N LEU A 114 9.62 5.26 24.84
CA LEU A 114 9.17 5.34 23.46
C LEU A 114 10.30 4.84 22.56
N GLN A 115 10.04 3.77 21.82
CA GLN A 115 10.87 3.38 20.69
C GLN A 115 10.07 3.69 19.41
N PRO A 116 10.36 4.79 18.70
CA PRO A 116 9.64 5.11 17.47
C PRO A 116 9.91 4.07 16.36
N ASN A 117 8.98 3.98 15.42
CA ASN A 117 9.08 3.22 14.18
C ASN A 117 8.45 4.02 13.03
N MET A 118 8.85 5.27 12.91
CA MET A 118 8.21 6.25 12.04
C MET A 118 8.27 5.82 10.58
N ASP A 119 7.12 5.83 9.90
CA ASP A 119 6.99 5.42 8.48
C ASP A 119 7.49 3.99 8.19
N GLY A 120 7.57 3.11 9.21
CA GLY A 120 8.14 1.76 9.08
C GLY A 120 9.63 1.74 8.75
N ARG A 121 10.37 2.81 9.06
CA ARG A 121 11.79 3.00 8.72
C ARG A 121 12.64 3.19 9.97
N PRO A 122 12.82 2.15 10.79
CA PRO A 122 13.53 2.27 12.07
C PRO A 122 14.98 2.75 11.89
N GLY A 123 15.61 2.54 10.73
CA GLY A 123 16.97 3.00 10.43
C GLY A 123 17.10 4.46 9.96
N ALA A 124 16.00 5.19 9.73
CA ALA A 124 16.00 6.52 9.11
C ALA A 124 15.19 7.58 9.89
N GLN A 125 14.97 7.36 11.19
CA GLN A 125 14.17 8.22 12.06
C GLN A 125 15.04 8.97 13.08
N THR A 126 14.49 10.03 13.65
CA THR A 126 15.11 10.83 14.72
C THR A 126 14.17 10.89 15.91
N ILE A 127 14.71 10.91 17.12
CA ILE A 127 14.00 11.28 18.34
C ILE A 127 14.76 12.40 19.06
N TYR A 128 14.05 13.41 19.55
CA TYR A 128 14.66 14.48 20.32
C TYR A 128 13.73 15.06 21.39
N TRP A 129 14.34 15.70 22.38
CA TRP A 129 13.68 16.43 23.45
C TRP A 129 13.53 17.91 23.09
N ASP A 130 12.29 18.40 23.14
CA ASP A 130 11.98 19.82 23.02
C ASP A 130 11.66 20.40 24.41
N GLY A 131 12.59 21.22 24.92
CA GLY A 131 12.48 21.78 26.27
C GLY A 131 11.42 22.87 26.43
N GLN A 132 10.97 23.50 25.35
CA GLN A 132 9.92 24.52 25.43
C GLN A 132 8.55 23.88 25.59
N SER A 133 8.27 22.86 24.78
CA SER A 133 7.05 22.08 24.86
C SER A 133 7.11 20.97 25.89
N GLN A 134 8.27 20.69 26.50
CA GLN A 134 8.45 19.60 27.46
C GLN A 134 7.95 18.26 26.91
N ALA A 135 8.38 17.89 25.70
CA ALA A 135 7.92 16.71 24.98
C ALA A 135 9.06 16.00 24.25
N LEU A 136 8.89 14.69 24.04
CA LEU A 136 9.69 13.94 23.08
C LEU A 136 9.05 14.06 21.70
N LEU A 137 9.85 14.39 20.69
CA LEU A 137 9.43 14.41 19.29
C LEU A 137 10.19 13.35 18.52
N ALA A 138 9.46 12.54 17.76
CA ALA A 138 10.02 11.58 16.81
C ALA A 138 9.53 11.88 15.40
N PHE A 139 10.40 11.73 14.39
CA PHE A 139 9.99 11.95 13.01
C PHE A 139 10.80 11.14 11.99
N CYS A 140 10.15 10.90 10.85
CA CYS A 140 10.74 10.41 9.60
C CYS A 140 9.91 10.97 8.45
N ARG A 141 10.54 11.68 7.50
CA ARG A 141 9.86 12.34 6.37
C ARG A 141 8.70 13.26 6.84
N ARG A 142 7.47 13.01 6.37
CA ARG A 142 6.23 13.73 6.72
C ARG A 142 5.44 13.02 7.81
N ARG A 143 6.10 12.25 8.68
CA ARG A 143 5.51 11.62 9.86
C ARG A 143 6.17 12.19 11.10
N TRP A 144 5.39 12.91 11.90
CA TRP A 144 5.80 13.50 13.16
C TRP A 144 4.93 12.96 14.29
N LEU A 145 5.56 12.66 15.42
CA LEU A 145 4.95 12.25 16.67
C LEU A 145 5.48 13.14 17.78
N ALA A 146 4.60 13.76 18.55
CA ALA A 146 4.96 14.43 19.81
C ALA A 146 4.32 13.67 20.99
N VAL A 147 5.13 13.27 21.96
CA VAL A 147 4.69 12.62 23.20
C VAL A 147 5.00 13.51 24.38
N GLY A 148 3.96 13.86 25.14
CA GLY A 148 4.08 14.70 26.32
C GLY A 148 2.96 14.44 27.32
N SER A 149 2.93 15.23 28.39
CA SER A 149 1.85 15.20 29.37
C SER A 149 1.05 16.50 29.36
N ALA A 150 -0.27 16.40 29.57
CA ALA A 150 -1.15 17.54 29.84
C ALA A 150 -1.25 17.88 31.33
N ARG A 151 -1.28 16.84 32.16
CA ARG A 151 -1.29 16.93 33.61
C ARG A 151 -0.24 15.97 34.12
N GLY A 152 0.94 16.48 34.43
CA GLY A 152 2.11 15.67 34.80
C GLY A 152 3.37 16.51 34.63
N ARG A 153 4.14 16.62 35.72
CA ARG A 153 5.39 17.40 35.69
C ARG A 153 6.48 16.55 35.07
N VAL A 154 7.02 16.96 33.93
CA VAL A 154 8.23 16.33 33.40
C VAL A 154 9.41 16.64 34.33
N THR A 155 10.12 15.59 34.76
CA THR A 155 11.23 15.65 35.72
C THR A 155 12.55 15.14 35.14
N GLY A 156 12.49 14.40 34.04
CA GLY A 156 13.67 13.90 33.34
C GLY A 156 13.34 13.49 31.91
N PHE A 157 14.39 13.38 31.09
CA PHE A 157 14.32 12.87 29.73
C PHE A 157 15.65 12.21 29.35
N HIS A 158 15.63 11.40 28.30
CA HIS A 158 16.83 10.92 27.63
C HIS A 158 16.46 10.42 26.22
N CYS A 159 17.27 10.73 25.22
CA CYS A 159 17.15 10.21 23.86
C CYS A 159 18.39 9.38 23.53
N GLY A 160 18.19 8.19 22.97
CA GLY A 160 19.21 7.18 22.80
C GLY A 160 19.23 6.54 21.43
N ARG A 161 20.37 5.90 21.11
CA ARG A 161 20.51 5.06 19.92
C ARG A 161 20.61 3.59 20.33
N LEU A 162 19.73 2.75 19.78
CA LEU A 162 19.69 1.32 20.02
C LEU A 162 21.06 0.68 19.72
N GLY A 163 21.49 -0.26 20.58
CA GLY A 163 22.78 -0.93 20.48
C GLY A 163 23.98 -0.08 20.91
N SER A 164 23.78 1.18 21.32
CA SER A 164 24.87 2.06 21.76
C SER A 164 24.86 2.30 23.27
N PRO A 165 25.92 2.91 23.85
CA PRO A 165 25.93 3.28 25.27
C PRO A 165 24.83 4.28 25.67
N SER A 166 24.31 5.07 24.72
CA SER A 166 23.22 6.02 24.97
C SER A 166 21.84 5.42 24.78
N GLU A 167 21.71 4.12 24.48
CA GLU A 167 20.41 3.46 24.35
C GLU A 167 19.52 3.69 25.59
N ALA A 168 18.35 4.31 25.39
CA ALA A 168 17.48 4.75 26.46
C ALA A 168 16.91 3.58 27.27
N SER A 169 16.59 2.46 26.62
CA SER A 169 16.09 1.23 27.25
C SER A 169 16.99 0.74 28.41
N LYS A 170 18.31 0.99 28.33
CA LYS A 170 19.29 0.65 29.38
C LYS A 170 19.17 1.51 30.63
N PHE A 171 18.57 2.69 30.52
CA PHE A 171 18.40 3.64 31.63
C PHE A 171 17.01 3.58 32.26
N VAL A 172 16.13 2.67 31.81
CA VAL A 172 14.76 2.55 32.34
C VAL A 172 14.74 2.27 33.84
N ASP A 173 15.71 1.53 34.37
CA ASP A 173 15.86 1.23 35.80
C ASP A 173 17.00 2.03 36.47
N ALA A 174 17.60 3.00 35.77
CA ALA A 174 18.68 3.81 36.32
C ALA A 174 18.15 4.84 37.34
N GLY A 175 18.87 5.10 38.43
CA GLY A 175 18.45 6.09 39.43
C GLY A 175 18.32 7.53 38.90
N ARG A 176 18.98 7.86 37.78
CA ARG A 176 18.86 9.15 37.09
C ARG A 176 19.04 8.98 35.59
N LEU A 177 18.30 9.76 34.80
CA LEU A 177 18.44 9.81 33.35
C LEU A 177 19.62 10.70 32.93
N PRO A 178 20.45 10.28 31.94
CA PRO A 178 21.61 11.07 31.51
C PRO A 178 21.29 12.39 30.83
N GLY A 179 20.09 12.55 30.23
CA GLY A 179 19.67 13.82 29.63
C GLY A 179 20.20 14.12 28.22
N GLU A 180 20.58 13.10 27.44
CA GLU A 180 20.86 13.29 26.01
C GLU A 180 19.60 13.78 25.29
N ARG A 181 19.79 14.76 24.40
CA ARG A 181 18.67 15.53 23.82
C ARG A 181 18.19 15.01 22.48
N ILE A 182 19.01 14.28 21.73
CA ILE A 182 18.69 13.88 20.36
C ILE A 182 19.48 12.63 19.97
N ALA A 183 18.84 11.74 19.24
CA ALA A 183 19.47 10.59 18.62
C ALA A 183 18.87 10.35 17.22
N PHE A 184 19.63 9.67 16.36
CA PHE A 184 19.27 9.36 14.97
C PHE A 184 19.57 7.89 14.61
N ARG A 185 18.80 7.34 13.64
CA ARG A 185 18.74 5.95 13.17
C ARG A 185 17.78 5.11 14.02
N GLU A 186 18.21 3.91 14.42
CA GLU A 186 17.48 3.08 15.37
C GLU A 186 17.61 3.70 16.76
N VAL A 187 16.52 4.28 17.26
CA VAL A 187 16.52 5.16 18.42
C VAL A 187 15.39 4.81 19.38
N ASP A 188 15.55 5.27 20.61
CA ASP A 188 14.58 5.19 21.69
C ASP A 188 14.68 6.45 22.57
N GLY A 189 13.70 6.64 23.45
CA GLY A 189 13.70 7.76 24.38
C GLY A 189 12.88 7.48 25.63
N ILE A 190 13.27 8.11 26.73
CA ILE A 190 12.53 8.09 27.98
C ILE A 190 12.05 9.50 28.32
N LEU A 191 10.79 9.61 28.71
CA LEU A 191 10.21 10.77 29.37
C LEU A 191 9.84 10.39 30.81
N GLU A 192 10.38 11.10 31.80
CA GLU A 192 10.08 10.87 33.22
C GLU A 192 9.08 11.90 33.74
N LEU A 193 7.93 11.42 34.19
CA LEU A 193 6.89 12.21 34.84
C LEU A 193 7.01 12.05 36.35
N GLY A 194 6.94 13.16 37.08
CA GLY A 194 7.00 13.15 38.54
C GLY A 194 5.81 12.45 39.18
N GLN A 195 5.96 12.10 40.46
CA GLN A 195 4.86 11.56 41.26
C GLN A 195 3.66 12.52 41.26
N SER A 196 2.45 11.95 41.33
CA SER A 196 1.19 12.71 41.35
C SER A 196 0.23 12.11 42.37
N THR A 197 -0.60 12.96 42.97
CA THR A 197 -1.77 12.55 43.76
C THR A 197 -3.06 12.56 42.95
N ASP A 198 -3.03 13.17 41.76
CA ASP A 198 -4.14 13.33 40.83
C ASP A 198 -3.89 12.54 39.54
N ASP A 199 -4.92 12.46 38.70
CA ASP A 199 -4.83 11.85 37.37
C ASP A 199 -3.74 12.51 36.51
N THR A 200 -2.94 11.66 35.84
CA THR A 200 -1.97 12.10 34.82
C THR A 200 -2.47 11.79 33.43
N ILE A 201 -2.40 12.77 32.52
CA ILE A 201 -2.81 12.59 31.13
C ILE A 201 -1.57 12.63 30.24
N ILE A 202 -1.35 11.55 29.51
CA ILE A 202 -0.30 11.37 28.51
C ILE A 202 -0.93 11.53 27.14
N LEU A 203 -0.30 12.34 26.28
CA LEU A 203 -0.75 12.66 24.94
C LEU A 203 0.31 12.20 23.94
N ALA A 204 -0.13 11.49 22.90
CA ALA A 204 0.63 11.20 21.70
C ALA A 204 -0.08 11.86 20.50
N VAL A 205 0.56 12.86 19.90
CA VAL A 205 -0.01 13.69 18.82
C VAL A 205 0.72 13.40 17.52
N PHE A 206 -0.02 13.11 16.46
CA PHE A 206 0.46 12.71 15.15
C PHE A 206 0.16 13.80 14.11
N GLY A 207 1.17 14.13 13.30
CA GLY A 207 1.08 15.20 12.32
C GLY A 207 2.11 15.07 11.21
N ARG A 208 2.02 15.96 10.22
CA ARG A 208 2.88 15.97 9.03
C ARG A 208 4.08 16.90 9.17
N THR A 209 3.99 17.86 10.09
CA THR A 209 5.06 18.81 10.40
C THR A 209 5.31 18.90 11.90
N ARG A 210 6.46 19.47 12.27
CA ARG A 210 6.81 19.77 13.66
C ARG A 210 5.81 20.74 14.28
N GLU A 211 5.44 21.76 13.52
CA GLU A 211 4.58 22.85 13.96
C GLU A 211 3.16 22.33 14.25
N GLU A 212 2.63 21.43 13.41
CA GLU A 212 1.35 20.76 13.63
C GLU A 212 1.32 19.98 14.95
N VAL A 213 2.30 19.11 15.19
CA VAL A 213 2.29 18.27 16.41
C VAL A 213 2.51 19.09 17.68
N LEU A 214 3.29 20.18 17.61
CA LEU A 214 3.49 21.08 18.74
C LEU A 214 2.26 21.94 19.04
N ALA A 215 1.61 22.48 17.99
CA ALA A 215 0.37 23.24 18.12
C ALA A 215 -0.74 22.36 18.68
N GLY A 216 -0.91 21.16 18.13
CA GLY A 216 -1.82 20.14 18.61
C GLY A 216 -1.55 19.81 20.07
N LEU A 217 -0.32 19.42 20.41
CA LEU A 217 0.03 19.10 21.80
C LEU A 217 -0.34 20.25 22.75
N LYS A 218 0.05 21.49 22.41
CA LYS A 218 -0.27 22.67 23.23
C LYS A 218 -1.77 22.81 23.46
N GLU A 219 -2.58 22.70 22.42
CA GLU A 219 -4.03 22.86 22.51
C GLU A 219 -4.68 21.78 23.38
N ARG A 220 -4.26 20.51 23.25
CA ARG A 220 -4.84 19.39 24.02
C ARG A 220 -4.42 19.42 25.49
N ARG A 221 -3.38 20.16 25.87
CA ARG A 221 -3.02 20.35 27.29
C ARG A 221 -4.07 21.13 28.08
N ASP A 222 -4.78 22.03 27.41
CA ASP A 222 -5.79 22.88 28.04
C ASP A 222 -7.14 22.15 28.20
N HIS A 223 -7.27 20.94 27.63
CA HIS A 223 -8.49 20.16 27.68
C HIS A 223 -8.62 19.34 28.97
N GLN A 224 -9.85 19.23 29.45
CA GLN A 224 -10.23 18.30 30.52
C GLN A 224 -10.48 16.91 29.95
N TRP A 225 -10.16 15.88 30.72
CA TRP A 225 -10.40 14.49 30.34
C TRP A 225 -11.86 14.21 29.92
N THR A 226 -12.81 14.83 30.61
CA THR A 226 -14.25 14.72 30.33
C THR A 226 -14.62 15.16 28.92
N GLN A 227 -13.87 16.08 28.31
CA GLN A 227 -14.08 16.50 26.93
C GLN A 227 -13.71 15.38 25.96
N PHE A 228 -12.58 14.70 26.17
CA PHE A 228 -12.20 13.53 25.36
C PHE A 228 -13.22 12.40 25.51
N GLU A 229 -13.68 12.12 26.74
CA GLU A 229 -14.72 11.10 26.95
C GLU A 229 -16.04 11.45 26.28
N SER A 230 -16.43 12.73 26.31
CA SER A 230 -17.67 13.20 25.69
C SER A 230 -17.65 12.96 24.19
N LEU A 231 -16.55 13.30 23.52
CA LEU A 231 -16.40 13.10 22.07
C LEU A 231 -16.40 11.61 21.69
N ALA A 232 -15.72 10.77 22.48
CA ALA A 232 -15.76 9.33 22.27
C ALA A 232 -17.17 8.74 22.41
N LYS A 233 -17.95 9.26 23.38
CA LYS A 233 -19.35 8.86 23.62
C LYS A 233 -20.30 9.37 22.55
N GLU A 234 -20.11 10.60 22.09
CA GLU A 234 -20.88 11.19 20.99
C GLU A 234 -20.72 10.36 19.71
N ARG A 235 -19.47 10.07 19.32
CA ARG A 235 -19.21 9.22 18.16
C ARG A 235 -19.82 7.82 18.30
N ALA A 236 -19.67 7.20 19.47
CA ALA A 236 -20.27 5.90 19.70
C ALA A 236 -21.79 5.94 19.62
N THR A 237 -22.42 7.01 20.10
CA THR A 237 -23.87 7.23 19.99
C THR A 237 -24.28 7.32 18.53
N GLU A 238 -23.60 8.12 17.70
CA GLU A 238 -23.88 8.20 16.26
C GLU A 238 -23.88 6.82 15.61
N VAL A 239 -22.81 6.06 15.78
CA VAL A 239 -22.65 4.72 15.20
C VAL A 239 -23.76 3.76 15.68
N LEU A 240 -24.12 3.82 16.96
CA LEU A 240 -25.13 2.93 17.53
C LEU A 240 -26.56 3.35 17.17
N THR A 241 -26.83 4.63 16.92
CA THR A 241 -28.16 5.12 16.51
C THR A 241 -28.56 4.69 15.11
N GLU A 242 -27.58 4.41 14.23
CA GLU A 242 -27.86 3.79 12.93
C GLU A 242 -28.37 2.35 13.04
N SER A 243 -28.09 1.69 14.17
CA SER A 243 -28.38 0.28 14.33
C SER A 243 -29.87 0.00 14.57
N THR A 244 -30.48 -0.84 13.74
CA THR A 244 -31.90 -1.20 13.78
C THR A 244 -32.17 -2.54 14.48
N LEU A 245 -31.38 -2.86 15.53
CA LEU A 245 -31.48 -4.12 16.27
C LEU A 245 -32.82 -4.30 16.98
N GLN A 246 -33.51 -5.41 16.71
CA GLN A 246 -34.78 -5.76 17.35
C GLN A 246 -34.86 -7.26 17.66
N GLY A 247 -35.55 -7.62 18.74
CA GLY A 247 -35.92 -9.02 19.05
C GLY A 247 -34.81 -9.92 19.59
N TRP A 248 -33.59 -9.42 19.79
CA TRP A 248 -32.47 -10.19 20.33
C TRP A 248 -32.40 -10.19 21.85
N SER A 249 -31.81 -11.25 22.44
CA SER A 249 -31.53 -11.30 23.87
C SER A 249 -30.52 -10.22 24.28
N PRO A 250 -30.52 -9.76 25.55
CA PRO A 250 -29.58 -8.73 26.00
C PRO A 250 -28.10 -9.06 25.75
N ALA A 251 -27.72 -10.35 25.83
CA ALA A 251 -26.35 -10.77 25.57
C ALA A 251 -25.97 -10.60 24.08
N VAL A 252 -26.87 -10.98 23.17
CA VAL A 252 -26.67 -10.83 21.73
C VAL A 252 -26.68 -9.35 21.34
N THR A 253 -27.60 -8.55 21.87
CA THR A 253 -27.65 -7.10 21.63
C THR A 253 -26.34 -6.41 22.01
N ARG A 254 -25.74 -6.76 23.16
CA ARG A 254 -24.43 -6.21 23.56
C ARG A 254 -23.32 -6.58 22.56
N MET A 255 -23.28 -7.83 22.10
CA MET A 255 -22.30 -8.29 21.11
C MET A 255 -22.46 -7.55 19.77
N LEU A 256 -23.70 -7.37 19.32
CA LEU A 256 -24.01 -6.67 18.06
C LEU A 256 -23.65 -5.19 18.14
N ARG A 257 -24.02 -4.49 19.22
CA ARG A 257 -23.59 -3.10 19.48
C ARG A 257 -22.07 -2.96 19.52
N ARG A 258 -21.38 -3.91 20.16
CA ARG A 258 -19.91 -3.92 20.18
C ARG A 258 -19.32 -4.11 18.79
N SER A 259 -19.92 -4.97 17.97
CA SER A 259 -19.49 -5.23 16.59
C SER A 259 -19.68 -3.98 15.71
N SER A 260 -20.81 -3.28 15.84
CA SER A 260 -21.08 -2.02 15.14
C SER A 260 -19.99 -0.98 15.32
N LEU A 261 -19.53 -0.83 16.56
CA LEU A 261 -18.47 0.12 16.91
C LEU A 261 -17.09 -0.36 16.45
N VAL A 262 -16.83 -1.67 16.40
CA VAL A 262 -15.56 -2.22 15.89
C VAL A 262 -15.41 -1.96 14.39
N TRP A 263 -16.47 -2.16 13.61
CA TRP A 263 -16.41 -1.87 12.17
C TRP A 263 -16.14 -0.40 11.88
N ASP A 264 -16.69 0.53 12.66
CA ASP A 264 -16.35 1.94 12.58
C ASP A 264 -14.86 2.21 12.85
N VAL A 265 -14.28 1.57 13.87
CA VAL A 265 -12.85 1.72 14.22
C VAL A 265 -11.92 1.14 13.14
N LEU A 266 -12.31 0.04 12.49
CA LEU A 266 -11.51 -0.61 11.44
C LEU A 266 -11.68 0.03 10.06
N THR A 267 -12.52 1.06 9.94
CA THR A 267 -12.77 1.73 8.66
C THR A 267 -12.03 3.05 8.57
N ASN A 268 -11.29 3.24 7.48
CA ASN A 268 -10.81 4.56 7.12
C ASN A 268 -12.01 5.44 6.72
N ARG A 269 -12.46 6.31 7.62
CA ARG A 269 -13.68 7.11 7.43
C ARG A 269 -13.59 8.09 6.26
N SER A 270 -12.38 8.44 5.81
CA SER A 270 -12.18 9.35 4.67
C SER A 270 -12.33 8.66 3.32
N THR A 271 -12.03 7.36 3.25
CA THR A 271 -12.04 6.61 1.98
C THR A 271 -13.12 5.53 1.93
N GLY A 272 -13.55 5.01 3.08
CA GLY A 272 -14.40 3.83 3.22
C GLY A 272 -13.64 2.52 3.29
N GLY A 273 -12.31 2.52 3.18
CA GLY A 273 -11.49 1.31 3.23
C GLY A 273 -11.54 0.65 4.61
N MET A 274 -12.22 -0.49 4.72
CA MET A 274 -12.29 -1.30 5.94
C MET A 274 -11.22 -2.40 5.95
N ILE A 275 -10.35 -2.41 6.97
CA ILE A 275 -9.32 -3.44 7.10
C ILE A 275 -9.90 -4.75 7.66
N ALA A 276 -9.31 -5.88 7.27
CA ALA A 276 -9.70 -7.20 7.81
C ALA A 276 -9.47 -7.30 9.33
N GLY A 277 -8.40 -6.67 9.81
CA GLY A 277 -8.13 -6.52 11.24
C GLY A 277 -6.92 -5.62 11.50
N PRO A 278 -6.68 -5.22 12.77
CA PRO A 278 -5.51 -4.44 13.11
C PRO A 278 -4.21 -5.20 12.79
N ASP A 279 -3.13 -4.46 12.52
CA ASP A 279 -1.82 -5.07 12.36
C ASP A 279 -1.42 -5.80 13.64
N VAL A 280 -0.90 -7.02 13.48
CA VAL A 280 -0.47 -7.87 14.57
C VAL A 280 1.05 -7.88 14.59
N GLN A 281 1.64 -7.47 15.71
CA GLN A 281 3.07 -7.68 15.98
C GLN A 281 3.34 -9.18 16.24
N SER A 282 3.06 -10.03 15.25
CA SER A 282 3.17 -11.49 15.30
C SER A 282 4.62 -11.99 15.35
N GLY A 283 5.60 -11.09 15.19
CA GLY A 283 7.02 -11.44 15.10
C GLY A 283 7.44 -12.00 13.74
N ILE A 284 6.53 -12.08 12.76
CA ILE A 284 6.85 -12.44 11.37
C ILE A 284 7.23 -11.16 10.63
N ALA A 285 8.53 -10.93 10.46
CA ALA A 285 9.09 -9.69 9.90
C ALA A 285 8.78 -9.42 8.40
N SER A 286 7.83 -10.13 7.78
CA SER A 286 7.61 -10.09 6.33
C SER A 286 6.18 -10.35 5.84
N ALA A 287 5.17 -10.47 6.72
CA ALA A 287 3.77 -10.58 6.29
C ALA A 287 3.07 -9.23 6.50
N PRO A 288 2.31 -8.69 5.53
CA PRO A 288 1.61 -7.40 5.64
C PRO A 288 0.44 -7.38 6.66
N GLY A 289 0.44 -8.30 7.62
CA GLY A 289 -0.57 -8.41 8.67
C GLY A 289 -1.99 -8.58 8.11
N TYR A 290 -2.98 -8.30 8.97
CA TYR A 290 -4.40 -8.21 8.62
C TYR A 290 -4.83 -6.79 8.23
N ALA A 291 -3.91 -5.83 8.29
CA ALA A 291 -4.17 -4.41 8.08
C ALA A 291 -4.18 -4.06 6.59
N ALA A 292 -5.16 -4.60 5.86
CA ALA A 292 -5.49 -4.17 4.51
C ALA A 292 -6.97 -4.44 4.22
N PHE A 293 -7.50 -3.82 3.17
CA PHE A 293 -8.82 -4.13 2.64
C PHE A 293 -8.74 -5.39 1.80
N TRP A 294 -9.40 -6.45 2.26
CA TRP A 294 -9.76 -7.63 1.47
C TRP A 294 -11.22 -7.53 1.09
N ALA A 295 -11.53 -7.67 -0.20
CA ALA A 295 -12.92 -7.59 -0.65
C ALA A 295 -13.78 -8.71 -0.03
N ARG A 296 -13.23 -9.90 0.22
CA ARG A 296 -13.94 -10.99 0.94
C ARG A 296 -14.28 -10.61 2.38
N ASP A 297 -13.30 -10.17 3.17
CA ASP A 297 -13.49 -9.81 4.58
C ASP A 297 -14.45 -8.63 4.72
N ALA A 298 -14.26 -7.59 3.90
CA ALA A 298 -15.15 -6.43 3.84
C ALA A 298 -16.57 -6.86 3.43
N ALA A 299 -16.74 -7.81 2.51
CA ALA A 299 -18.05 -8.31 2.12
C ALA A 299 -18.79 -9.02 3.26
N TRP A 300 -18.09 -9.81 4.08
CA TRP A 300 -18.70 -10.42 5.27
C TRP A 300 -19.09 -9.38 6.31
N ALA A 301 -18.26 -8.36 6.53
CA ALA A 301 -18.62 -7.23 7.38
C ALA A 301 -19.84 -6.48 6.84
N LEU A 302 -19.90 -6.25 5.52
CA LEU A 302 -21.02 -5.60 4.83
C LEU A 302 -22.35 -6.33 5.01
N LEU A 303 -22.36 -7.67 4.94
CA LEU A 303 -23.58 -8.43 5.23
C LEU A 303 -24.08 -8.18 6.66
N GLY A 304 -23.15 -8.06 7.61
CA GLY A 304 -23.44 -7.71 8.99
C GLY A 304 -23.94 -6.27 9.16
N THR A 305 -23.25 -5.29 8.59
CA THR A 305 -23.61 -3.87 8.69
C THR A 305 -24.97 -3.60 8.07
N VAL A 306 -25.26 -4.18 6.90
CA VAL A 306 -26.57 -4.09 6.23
C VAL A 306 -27.65 -4.74 7.09
N ALA A 307 -27.42 -5.94 7.62
CA ALA A 307 -28.39 -6.63 8.49
C ALA A 307 -28.68 -5.86 9.79
N MET A 308 -27.71 -5.08 10.27
CA MET A 308 -27.85 -4.24 11.46
C MET A 308 -28.36 -2.83 11.17
N GLY A 309 -28.61 -2.46 9.91
CA GLY A 309 -29.10 -1.12 9.54
C GLY A 309 -28.03 -0.02 9.45
N GLN A 310 -26.75 -0.35 9.57
CA GLN A 310 -25.63 0.59 9.46
C GLN A 310 -25.35 0.95 7.99
N TYR A 311 -26.33 1.58 7.34
CA TYR A 311 -26.32 1.81 5.90
C TYR A 311 -25.31 2.88 5.48
N ALA A 312 -25.04 3.89 6.32
CA ALA A 312 -24.05 4.92 5.99
C ALA A 312 -22.64 4.32 5.91
N LEU A 313 -22.27 3.50 6.91
CA LEU A 313 -21.04 2.72 6.88
C LEU A 313 -20.99 1.77 5.68
N SER A 314 -22.09 1.02 5.44
CA SER A 314 -22.17 0.08 4.32
C SER A 314 -21.94 0.77 2.97
N LYS A 315 -22.56 1.94 2.78
CA LYS A 315 -22.39 2.77 1.59
C LYS A 315 -20.94 3.19 1.40
N SER A 316 -20.31 3.71 2.46
CA SER A 316 -18.91 4.16 2.41
C SER A 316 -17.95 3.03 2.01
N VAL A 317 -18.11 1.83 2.58
CA VAL A 317 -17.29 0.66 2.24
C VAL A 317 -17.52 0.18 0.81
N LEU A 318 -18.77 0.22 0.33
CA LEU A 318 -19.09 -0.12 -1.07
C LEU A 318 -18.52 0.90 -2.06
N GLU A 319 -18.54 2.21 -1.74
CA GLU A 319 -17.89 3.24 -2.56
C GLU A 319 -16.37 3.00 -2.66
N PHE A 320 -15.73 2.62 -1.55
CA PHE A 320 -14.32 2.21 -1.57
C PHE A 320 -14.07 0.99 -2.46
N ALA A 321 -14.94 -0.02 -2.37
CA ALA A 321 -14.87 -1.19 -3.25
C ALA A 321 -14.96 -0.73 -4.72
N TRP A 322 -15.96 0.07 -5.10
CA TRP A 322 -16.07 0.55 -6.48
C TRP A 322 -14.86 1.39 -6.93
N ALA A 323 -14.26 2.17 -6.04
CA ALA A 323 -13.06 2.95 -6.33
C ALA A 323 -11.79 2.10 -6.56
N THR A 324 -11.78 0.86 -6.07
CA THR A 324 -10.65 -0.09 -6.20
C THR A 324 -10.92 -1.21 -7.22
N GLN A 325 -12.05 -1.16 -7.93
CA GLN A 325 -12.34 -2.11 -9.00
C GLN A 325 -11.35 -1.94 -10.16
N SER A 326 -10.75 -3.05 -10.60
CA SER A 326 -9.89 -3.06 -11.78
C SER A 326 -10.67 -2.81 -13.08
N PRO A 327 -10.03 -2.32 -14.15
CA PRO A 327 -10.65 -2.14 -15.45
C PRO A 327 -11.29 -3.43 -16.02
N GLU A 328 -10.76 -4.59 -15.67
CA GLU A 328 -11.25 -5.90 -16.09
C GLU A 328 -12.52 -6.34 -15.32
N GLY A 329 -12.94 -5.58 -14.30
CA GLY A 329 -14.18 -5.82 -13.54
C GLY A 329 -14.01 -6.60 -12.23
N LEU A 330 -12.80 -7.06 -11.93
CA LEU A 330 -12.50 -7.77 -10.67
C LEU A 330 -11.95 -6.83 -9.59
N TRP A 331 -11.93 -7.33 -8.35
CA TRP A 331 -11.15 -6.73 -7.27
C TRP A 331 -9.84 -7.49 -7.10
N LEU A 332 -8.72 -6.75 -7.04
CA LEU A 332 -7.41 -7.33 -6.73
C LEU A 332 -7.35 -7.74 -5.27
N HIS A 333 -6.48 -8.70 -4.97
CA HIS A 333 -6.45 -9.46 -3.71
C HIS A 333 -6.50 -8.60 -2.44
N ARG A 334 -5.74 -7.51 -2.38
CA ARG A 334 -5.82 -6.56 -1.28
C ARG A 334 -5.44 -5.15 -1.68
N HIS A 335 -6.05 -4.18 -1.00
CA HIS A 335 -5.75 -2.75 -1.15
C HIS A 335 -5.40 -2.12 0.19
N HIS A 336 -4.49 -1.17 0.17
CA HIS A 336 -4.36 -0.20 1.23
C HIS A 336 -5.59 0.71 1.27
N THR A 337 -5.92 1.25 2.44
CA THR A 337 -7.11 2.10 2.61
C THR A 337 -7.00 3.46 1.94
N ASP A 338 -5.85 3.77 1.32
CA ASP A 338 -5.64 4.91 0.41
C ASP A 338 -5.89 4.58 -1.07
N HIS A 339 -6.46 3.41 -1.37
CA HIS A 339 -6.75 2.83 -2.69
C HIS A 339 -5.54 2.24 -3.43
N SER A 340 -4.32 2.34 -2.88
CA SER A 340 -3.17 1.69 -3.50
C SER A 340 -3.24 0.17 -3.32
N VAL A 341 -2.63 -0.59 -4.25
CA VAL A 341 -2.58 -2.06 -4.15
C VAL A 341 -1.66 -2.46 -3.00
N ALA A 342 -2.11 -3.37 -2.14
CA ALA A 342 -1.30 -3.91 -1.06
C ALA A 342 -0.54 -5.17 -1.51
N SER A 343 0.64 -5.40 -0.94
CA SER A 343 1.57 -6.46 -1.36
C SER A 343 0.99 -7.85 -1.18
N SER A 344 0.58 -8.63 -2.18
CA SER A 344 -0.23 -9.87 -2.03
C SER A 344 0.49 -11.21 -2.28
N TRP A 345 -0.16 -12.34 -1.96
CA TRP A 345 0.33 -13.71 -2.28
C TRP A 345 -0.08 -14.18 -3.68
N GLY A 346 -1.09 -13.52 -4.26
CA GLY A 346 -1.56 -13.68 -5.64
C GLY A 346 -2.21 -12.38 -6.09
N LEU A 347 -2.47 -12.21 -7.38
CA LEU A 347 -3.00 -10.93 -7.87
C LEU A 347 -4.51 -10.76 -7.61
N HIS A 348 -5.27 -11.86 -7.54
CA HIS A 348 -6.71 -11.82 -7.24
C HIS A 348 -7.23 -13.19 -6.80
N GLN A 349 -8.44 -13.19 -6.26
CA GLN A 349 -9.23 -14.41 -6.02
C GLN A 349 -10.63 -14.19 -6.59
N ILE A 350 -11.11 -15.13 -7.41
CA ILE A 350 -12.36 -14.95 -8.17
C ILE A 350 -13.56 -14.76 -7.24
N ASP A 351 -13.53 -15.32 -6.03
CA ASP A 351 -14.63 -15.24 -5.08
C ASP A 351 -14.90 -13.82 -4.58
N GLU A 352 -13.86 -12.99 -4.49
CA GLU A 352 -13.96 -11.60 -4.04
C GLU A 352 -14.87 -10.77 -4.93
N THR A 353 -14.83 -10.99 -6.25
CA THR A 353 -15.72 -10.33 -7.20
C THR A 353 -17.17 -10.76 -7.05
N GLY A 354 -17.41 -12.07 -6.89
CA GLY A 354 -18.75 -12.61 -6.75
C GLY A 354 -19.45 -12.13 -5.47
N ILE A 355 -18.72 -12.11 -4.35
CA ILE A 355 -19.31 -11.74 -3.06
C ILE A 355 -19.59 -10.23 -2.94
N ILE A 356 -18.78 -9.36 -3.54
CA ILE A 356 -19.06 -7.91 -3.55
C ILE A 356 -20.36 -7.60 -4.30
N LEU A 357 -20.59 -8.21 -5.46
CA LEU A 357 -21.87 -8.07 -6.19
C LEU A 357 -23.06 -8.51 -5.34
N HIS A 358 -22.92 -9.63 -4.63
CA HIS A 358 -23.94 -10.10 -3.72
C HIS A 358 -24.24 -9.09 -2.59
N CYS A 359 -23.20 -8.56 -1.94
CA CYS A 359 -23.34 -7.56 -0.89
C CYS A 359 -23.94 -6.25 -1.39
N PHE A 360 -23.54 -5.80 -2.60
CA PHE A 360 -24.13 -4.63 -3.21
C PHE A 360 -25.64 -4.80 -3.42
N LYS A 361 -26.08 -5.95 -3.93
CA LYS A 361 -27.51 -6.26 -4.06
C LYS A 361 -28.23 -6.29 -2.71
N LYS A 362 -27.61 -6.83 -1.65
CA LYS A 362 -28.19 -6.78 -0.29
C LYS A 362 -28.36 -5.36 0.22
N TYR A 363 -27.36 -4.50 0.00
CA TYR A 363 -27.47 -3.08 0.33
C TYR A 363 -28.60 -2.40 -0.44
N ILE A 364 -28.68 -2.58 -1.76
CA ILE A 364 -29.74 -1.99 -2.60
C ILE A 364 -31.13 -2.49 -2.22
N ASP A 365 -31.29 -3.78 -1.88
CA ASP A 365 -32.57 -4.30 -1.39
C ASP A 365 -33.02 -3.62 -0.09
N ALA A 366 -32.08 -3.39 0.83
CA ALA A 366 -32.35 -2.83 2.15
C ALA A 366 -32.62 -1.32 2.10
N THR A 367 -31.94 -0.59 1.21
CA THR A 367 -31.97 0.89 1.18
C THR A 367 -32.80 1.46 0.04
N GLY A 368 -32.94 0.74 -1.07
CA GLY A 368 -33.52 1.28 -2.30
C GLY A 368 -32.66 2.36 -2.97
N ASP A 369 -31.35 2.43 -2.70
CA ASP A 369 -30.44 3.46 -3.24
C ASP A 369 -30.18 3.29 -4.75
N THR A 370 -31.17 3.65 -5.56
CA THR A 370 -31.09 3.56 -7.03
C THR A 370 -30.06 4.52 -7.63
N VAL A 371 -29.69 5.58 -6.91
CA VAL A 371 -28.66 6.53 -7.35
C VAL A 371 -27.30 5.83 -7.39
N MET A 372 -26.91 5.18 -6.28
CA MET A 372 -25.65 4.43 -6.22
C MET A 372 -25.64 3.27 -7.23
N LEU A 373 -26.76 2.57 -7.38
CA LEU A 373 -26.90 1.51 -8.39
C LEU A 373 -26.67 2.03 -9.82
N THR A 374 -27.29 3.15 -10.17
CA THR A 374 -27.16 3.74 -11.51
C THR A 374 -25.73 4.23 -11.75
N GLN A 375 -25.13 4.87 -10.75
CA GLN A 375 -23.76 5.39 -10.81
C GLN A 375 -22.73 4.28 -11.08
N HIS A 376 -22.88 3.13 -10.44
CA HIS A 376 -21.93 2.02 -10.53
C HIS A 376 -22.37 0.87 -11.45
N TRP A 377 -23.43 1.07 -12.25
CA TRP A 377 -24.00 0.03 -13.10
C TRP A 377 -22.98 -0.57 -14.07
N THR A 378 -22.14 0.27 -14.70
CA THR A 378 -21.07 -0.19 -15.59
C THR A 378 -20.11 -1.13 -14.87
N GLY A 379 -19.76 -0.83 -13.61
CA GLY A 379 -18.90 -1.68 -12.78
C GLY A 379 -19.56 -3.02 -12.42
N VAL A 380 -20.88 -3.03 -12.21
CA VAL A 380 -21.67 -4.25 -12.01
C VAL A 380 -21.65 -5.13 -13.28
N GLU A 381 -21.82 -4.54 -14.46
CA GLU A 381 -21.79 -5.26 -15.74
C GLU A 381 -20.41 -5.84 -16.03
N THR A 382 -19.34 -5.08 -15.83
CA THR A 382 -17.97 -5.55 -16.06
C THR A 382 -17.57 -6.66 -15.09
N ALA A 383 -17.97 -6.56 -13.81
CA ALA A 383 -17.77 -7.63 -12.83
C ALA A 383 -18.51 -8.92 -13.23
N ALA A 384 -19.76 -8.81 -13.68
CA ALA A 384 -20.50 -9.98 -14.17
C ALA A 384 -19.86 -10.59 -15.43
N ALA A 385 -19.37 -9.76 -16.35
CA ALA A 385 -18.64 -10.23 -17.52
C ALA A 385 -17.35 -10.95 -17.14
N PHE A 386 -16.58 -10.43 -16.17
CA PHE A 386 -15.41 -11.12 -15.62
C PHE A 386 -15.77 -12.50 -15.08
N LEU A 387 -16.81 -12.60 -14.26
CA LEU A 387 -17.27 -13.88 -13.68
C LEU A 387 -17.71 -14.89 -14.75
N MET A 388 -18.41 -14.43 -15.79
CA MET A 388 -18.80 -15.29 -16.91
C MET A 388 -17.59 -15.79 -17.72
N ASN A 389 -16.60 -14.92 -17.94
CA ASN A 389 -15.42 -15.23 -18.72
C ASN A 389 -14.38 -16.04 -17.95
N SER A 390 -14.42 -15.99 -16.62
CA SER A 390 -13.51 -16.72 -15.72
C SER A 390 -13.99 -18.14 -15.45
N ARG A 391 -14.39 -18.85 -16.51
CA ARG A 391 -14.88 -20.23 -16.44
C ARG A 391 -13.97 -21.17 -17.20
N ASP A 392 -13.77 -22.35 -16.64
CA ASP A 392 -13.06 -23.43 -17.28
C ASP A 392 -13.86 -23.97 -18.49
N PRO A 393 -13.27 -24.04 -19.69
CA PRO A 393 -13.98 -24.49 -20.90
C PRO A 393 -14.49 -25.93 -20.84
N GLU A 394 -13.82 -26.81 -20.08
CA GLU A 394 -14.20 -28.23 -20.01
C GLU A 394 -15.22 -28.47 -18.91
N ARG A 395 -14.98 -27.91 -17.73
CA ARG A 395 -15.78 -28.13 -16.53
C ARG A 395 -16.97 -27.22 -16.42
N GLY A 396 -16.91 -26.03 -17.03
CA GLY A 396 -17.94 -25.00 -16.98
C GLY A 396 -18.14 -24.36 -15.59
N ILE A 397 -17.23 -24.60 -14.64
CA ILE A 397 -17.17 -23.95 -13.32
C ILE A 397 -16.10 -22.85 -13.36
N PRO A 398 -15.96 -21.99 -12.33
CA PRO A 398 -14.89 -20.99 -12.31
C PRO A 398 -13.50 -21.60 -12.51
N LEU A 399 -12.60 -20.84 -13.13
CA LEU A 399 -11.19 -21.21 -13.30
C LEU A 399 -10.50 -21.52 -11.95
N PRO A 400 -9.37 -22.25 -11.97
CA PRO A 400 -8.54 -22.39 -10.78
C PRO A 400 -8.22 -21.03 -10.16
N SER A 401 -8.38 -20.93 -8.85
CA SER A 401 -8.08 -19.75 -8.04
C SER A 401 -7.42 -20.23 -6.75
N VAL A 402 -6.88 -19.31 -5.95
CA VAL A 402 -6.47 -19.66 -4.59
C VAL A 402 -7.72 -19.79 -3.69
N ASP A 403 -7.75 -20.78 -2.79
CA ASP A 403 -8.85 -20.99 -1.85
C ASP A 403 -9.04 -19.84 -0.86
N LEU A 404 -10.15 -19.86 -0.13
CA LEU A 404 -10.52 -18.79 0.83
C LEU A 404 -9.44 -18.58 1.92
N TRP A 405 -8.62 -19.59 2.15
CA TRP A 405 -7.54 -19.61 3.16
C TRP A 405 -6.21 -19.14 2.58
N GLU A 406 -6.15 -18.86 1.29
CA GLU A 406 -4.96 -18.40 0.58
C GLU A 406 -3.82 -19.44 0.55
N GLU A 407 -4.16 -20.73 0.66
CA GLU A 407 -3.18 -21.80 0.86
C GLU A 407 -3.00 -22.74 -0.32
N ARG A 408 -4.02 -22.86 -1.18
CA ARG A 408 -4.06 -23.88 -2.24
C ARG A 408 -4.68 -23.30 -3.49
N GLU A 409 -4.08 -23.64 -4.63
CA GLU A 409 -4.66 -23.34 -5.94
C GLU A 409 -5.44 -24.56 -6.44
N GLY A 410 -6.67 -24.33 -6.89
CA GLY A 410 -7.54 -25.36 -7.43
C GLY A 410 -8.94 -24.82 -7.76
N PHE A 411 -9.88 -25.74 -7.98
CA PHE A 411 -11.28 -25.39 -8.19
C PHE A 411 -12.01 -25.44 -6.86
N HIS A 412 -12.52 -24.31 -6.38
CA HIS A 412 -13.04 -24.22 -5.02
C HIS A 412 -14.56 -24.07 -4.99
N LEU A 413 -15.20 -24.83 -4.09
CA LEU A 413 -16.66 -24.80 -3.92
C LEU A 413 -17.15 -23.40 -3.55
N TYR A 414 -16.40 -22.70 -2.70
CA TYR A 414 -16.75 -21.35 -2.27
C TYR A 414 -16.70 -20.35 -3.43
N THR A 415 -15.68 -20.43 -4.29
CA THR A 415 -15.55 -19.59 -5.49
C THR A 415 -16.67 -19.83 -6.49
N ALA A 416 -17.11 -21.08 -6.65
CA ALA A 416 -18.30 -21.39 -7.44
C ALA A 416 -19.56 -20.77 -6.83
N ALA A 417 -19.76 -20.92 -5.52
CA ALA A 417 -20.93 -20.38 -4.81
C ALA A 417 -21.00 -18.84 -4.88
N SER A 418 -19.89 -18.14 -4.66
CA SER A 418 -19.85 -16.67 -4.74
C SER A 418 -20.06 -16.18 -6.18
N THR A 419 -19.54 -16.88 -7.18
CA THR A 419 -19.78 -16.59 -8.60
C THR A 419 -21.26 -16.71 -8.96
N ILE A 420 -21.93 -17.79 -8.55
CA ILE A 420 -23.37 -17.99 -8.72
C ILE A 420 -24.14 -16.86 -8.02
N GLY A 421 -23.76 -16.54 -6.78
CA GLY A 421 -24.37 -15.48 -5.97
C GLY A 421 -24.24 -14.10 -6.61
N GLY A 422 -23.08 -13.79 -7.19
CA GLY A 422 -22.79 -12.54 -7.88
C GLY A 422 -23.59 -12.39 -9.17
N LEU A 423 -23.63 -13.41 -10.03
CA LEU A 423 -24.39 -13.38 -11.27
C LEU A 423 -25.91 -13.25 -11.03
N ARG A 424 -26.44 -13.96 -10.04
CA ARG A 424 -27.85 -13.81 -9.63
C ARG A 424 -28.14 -12.44 -9.03
N ALA A 425 -27.20 -11.88 -8.27
CA ALA A 425 -27.31 -10.52 -7.76
C ALA A 425 -27.36 -9.49 -8.89
N THR A 426 -26.49 -9.62 -9.90
CA THR A 426 -26.49 -8.75 -11.07
C THR A 426 -27.81 -8.79 -11.83
N ALA A 427 -28.36 -9.98 -12.07
CA ALA A 427 -29.67 -10.13 -12.73
C ALA A 427 -30.79 -9.41 -11.95
N ALA A 428 -30.84 -9.59 -10.63
CA ALA A 428 -31.84 -8.92 -9.78
C ALA A 428 -31.67 -7.38 -9.75
N LEU A 429 -30.42 -6.89 -9.79
CA LEU A 429 -30.13 -5.47 -9.88
C LEU A 429 -30.56 -4.89 -11.24
N ALA A 430 -30.35 -5.63 -12.33
CA ALA A 430 -30.79 -5.25 -13.67
C ALA A 430 -32.31 -5.07 -13.75
N GLU A 431 -33.05 -6.01 -13.15
CA GLU A 431 -34.52 -5.94 -13.08
C GLU A 431 -34.99 -4.69 -12.33
N LYS A 432 -34.32 -4.32 -11.23
CA LYS A 432 -34.62 -3.07 -10.49
C LYS A 432 -34.39 -1.82 -11.33
N LEU A 433 -33.38 -1.81 -12.20
CA LEU A 433 -33.14 -0.72 -13.14
C LEU A 433 -34.03 -0.76 -14.40
N GLN A 434 -34.89 -1.78 -14.52
CA GLN A 434 -35.62 -2.07 -15.76
C GLN A 434 -34.69 -2.20 -16.98
N TYR A 435 -33.46 -2.68 -16.73
CA TYR A 435 -32.43 -2.84 -17.73
C TYR A 435 -32.67 -4.13 -18.54
N ASN A 436 -32.15 -4.15 -19.77
CA ASN A 436 -32.35 -5.17 -20.80
C ASN A 436 -32.60 -6.60 -20.27
N SER A 437 -33.83 -7.11 -20.46
CA SER A 437 -34.24 -8.43 -19.96
C SER A 437 -33.49 -9.61 -20.58
N SER A 438 -32.80 -9.44 -21.71
CA SER A 438 -32.03 -10.53 -22.34
C SER A 438 -30.70 -10.81 -21.61
N ALA A 439 -30.01 -9.76 -21.15
CA ALA A 439 -28.77 -9.90 -20.36
C ALA A 439 -29.05 -10.53 -18.99
N ALA A 440 -30.12 -10.10 -18.32
CA ALA A 440 -30.56 -10.69 -17.04
C ALA A 440 -30.80 -12.21 -17.15
N LYS A 441 -31.48 -12.65 -18.21
CA LYS A 441 -31.71 -14.08 -18.48
C LYS A 441 -30.41 -14.85 -18.73
N LEU A 442 -29.44 -14.24 -19.42
CA LEU A 442 -28.14 -14.85 -19.67
C LEU A 442 -27.36 -15.07 -18.36
N TRP A 443 -27.29 -14.06 -17.48
CA TRP A 443 -26.62 -14.20 -16.19
C TRP A 443 -27.23 -15.30 -15.32
N ILE A 444 -28.57 -15.39 -15.27
CA ILE A 444 -29.28 -16.47 -14.58
C ILE A 444 -28.95 -17.82 -15.20
N SER A 445 -29.03 -17.95 -16.52
CA SER A 445 -28.73 -19.22 -17.21
C SER A 445 -27.30 -19.69 -16.96
N VAL A 446 -26.33 -18.79 -16.93
CA VAL A 446 -24.92 -19.14 -16.64
C VAL A 446 -24.75 -19.52 -15.18
N ALA A 447 -25.40 -18.81 -14.25
CA ALA A 447 -25.37 -19.15 -12.83
C ALA A 447 -25.98 -20.55 -12.56
N ASP A 448 -27.09 -20.89 -13.23
CA ASP A 448 -27.73 -22.20 -13.10
C ASP A 448 -26.87 -23.33 -13.70
N ASP A 449 -26.21 -23.10 -14.84
CA ASP A 449 -25.25 -24.04 -15.43
C ASP A 449 -24.04 -24.27 -14.51
N ILE A 450 -23.47 -23.21 -13.91
CA ILE A 450 -22.40 -23.34 -12.92
C ILE A 450 -22.89 -24.12 -11.70
N GLN A 451 -24.10 -23.84 -11.18
CA GLN A 451 -24.65 -24.55 -10.03
C GLN A 451 -24.78 -26.05 -10.33
N GLN A 452 -25.42 -26.43 -11.43
CA GLN A 452 -25.62 -27.83 -11.80
C GLN A 452 -24.29 -28.58 -11.95
N ARG A 453 -23.31 -27.95 -12.61
CA ARG A 453 -21.97 -28.52 -12.81
C ARG A 453 -21.19 -28.63 -11.51
N THR A 454 -21.32 -27.65 -10.63
CA THR A 454 -20.69 -27.66 -9.30
C THR A 454 -21.28 -28.78 -8.45
N GLU A 455 -22.60 -28.91 -8.42
CA GLU A 455 -23.28 -29.97 -7.68
C GLU A 455 -22.85 -31.37 -8.15
N ALA A 456 -22.75 -31.56 -9.47
CA ALA A 456 -22.32 -32.84 -10.06
C ALA A 456 -20.84 -33.18 -9.82
N GLN A 457 -19.96 -32.17 -9.77
CA GLN A 457 -18.51 -32.38 -9.70
C GLN A 457 -17.95 -32.37 -8.28
N PHE A 458 -18.53 -31.59 -7.37
CA PHE A 458 -18.05 -31.46 -5.99
C PHE A 458 -18.72 -32.45 -5.01
N TRP A 459 -19.82 -33.10 -5.40
CA TRP A 459 -20.49 -34.07 -4.53
C TRP A 459 -19.70 -35.38 -4.46
N ASP A 460 -19.29 -35.77 -3.24
CA ASP A 460 -18.70 -37.07 -2.97
C ASP A 460 -19.77 -38.02 -2.43
N GLU A 461 -20.27 -38.92 -3.29
CA GLU A 461 -21.31 -39.89 -2.94
C GLU A 461 -20.90 -40.83 -1.81
N LYS A 462 -19.61 -41.17 -1.74
CA LYS A 462 -19.09 -42.10 -0.73
C LYS A 462 -19.16 -41.49 0.67
N CYS A 463 -18.92 -40.18 0.77
CA CYS A 463 -18.93 -39.43 2.02
C CYS A 463 -20.26 -38.74 2.29
N GLY A 464 -21.17 -38.66 1.31
CA GLY A 464 -22.45 -37.97 1.40
C GLY A 464 -22.30 -36.46 1.66
N ARG A 465 -21.29 -35.82 1.06
CA ARG A 465 -20.98 -34.40 1.28
C ARG A 465 -20.24 -33.79 0.09
N PHE A 466 -20.29 -32.46 -0.01
CA PHE A 466 -19.44 -31.73 -0.94
C PHE A 466 -17.97 -31.72 -0.47
N VAL A 467 -17.05 -31.92 -1.41
CA VAL A 467 -15.63 -31.62 -1.18
C VAL A 467 -15.42 -30.11 -1.24
N SER A 468 -14.42 -29.59 -0.51
CA SER A 468 -14.14 -28.15 -0.52
C SER A 468 -13.47 -27.71 -1.82
N SER A 469 -12.74 -28.60 -2.49
CA SER A 469 -11.89 -28.26 -3.63
C SER A 469 -11.62 -29.48 -4.53
N LEU A 470 -11.51 -29.25 -5.83
CA LEU A 470 -11.04 -30.23 -6.82
C LEU A 470 -9.62 -29.86 -7.24
N GLU A 471 -8.76 -30.88 -7.36
CA GLU A 471 -7.42 -30.77 -7.93
C GLU A 471 -6.55 -29.68 -7.28
N ASN A 472 -6.12 -29.94 -6.05
CA ASN A 472 -5.26 -29.04 -5.33
C ASN A 472 -3.80 -29.27 -5.71
N SER A 473 -3.15 -28.24 -6.23
CA SER A 473 -1.69 -28.17 -6.12
C SER A 473 -1.34 -27.57 -4.76
N ALA A 474 -0.25 -28.04 -4.13
CA ALA A 474 0.28 -27.31 -2.99
C ALA A 474 0.69 -25.92 -3.49
N ALA A 475 0.17 -24.83 -2.90
CA ALA A 475 0.66 -23.50 -3.25
C ALA A 475 2.17 -23.38 -2.95
N LEU A 476 2.77 -22.34 -3.54
CA LEU A 476 4.15 -21.87 -3.30
C LEU A 476 4.65 -22.29 -1.92
N SER A 477 5.74 -23.04 -1.89
CA SER A 477 6.28 -23.65 -0.67
C SER A 477 6.65 -22.57 0.36
N MET A 478 5.75 -22.28 1.29
CA MET A 478 6.13 -21.74 2.59
C MET A 478 6.92 -22.84 3.33
N PRO A 479 8.12 -22.55 3.86
CA PRO A 479 8.85 -23.51 4.67
C PRO A 479 7.95 -24.05 5.78
N GLN A 480 7.94 -25.39 5.94
CA GLN A 480 7.11 -26.09 6.94
C GLN A 480 7.24 -25.53 8.37
N GLU A 481 8.35 -24.85 8.67
CA GLU A 481 8.62 -24.17 9.94
C GLU A 481 7.66 -23.01 10.24
N ALA A 482 6.97 -22.45 9.23
CA ALA A 482 6.04 -21.33 9.38
C ALA A 482 4.55 -21.73 9.58
N ARG A 483 4.20 -23.02 9.43
CA ARG A 483 2.84 -23.50 9.69
C ARG A 483 2.69 -23.85 11.17
N GLN A 484 2.15 -22.93 11.98
CA GLN A 484 1.58 -23.34 13.27
C GLN A 484 0.22 -24.00 13.02
N GLN A 485 0.06 -25.24 13.48
CA GLN A 485 -1.23 -25.93 13.44
C GLN A 485 -2.24 -25.23 14.38
N PRO A 486 -3.47 -24.96 13.94
CA PRO A 486 -4.50 -24.48 14.82
C PRO A 486 -5.06 -25.64 15.65
N GLY A 487 -4.80 -25.62 16.95
CA GLY A 487 -5.64 -26.31 17.95
C GLY A 487 -5.01 -27.49 18.69
N SER A 488 -4.36 -27.21 19.82
CA SER A 488 -4.56 -28.00 21.05
C SER A 488 -4.16 -27.20 22.29
N ILE A 489 -5.05 -26.32 22.76
CA ILE A 489 -5.08 -25.97 24.18
C ILE A 489 -5.85 -27.09 24.86
N LEU A 490 -5.16 -28.04 25.50
CA LEU A 490 -5.47 -28.58 26.84
C LEU A 490 -4.68 -29.85 27.19
N ARG A 491 -4.06 -29.77 28.39
CA ARG A 491 -3.77 -30.82 29.39
C ARG A 491 -2.33 -31.37 29.51
N THR A 492 -1.80 -31.04 30.69
CA THR A 492 -1.11 -31.87 31.70
C THR A 492 0.38 -32.19 31.53
N SER A 493 1.16 -31.53 32.38
CA SER A 493 2.20 -32.09 33.27
C SER A 493 2.74 -33.50 32.99
N LEU A 494 4.06 -33.61 32.80
CA LEU A 494 5.02 -34.32 33.68
C LEU A 494 6.39 -34.51 32.97
N SER A 495 7.46 -34.13 33.69
CA SER A 495 8.83 -34.69 33.80
C SER A 495 9.65 -35.16 32.57
N PRO A 496 10.98 -34.90 32.56
CA PRO A 496 11.87 -35.34 31.49
C PRO A 496 12.44 -36.73 31.75
N SER A 497 12.67 -37.51 30.70
CA SER A 497 13.68 -38.56 30.73
C SER A 497 14.47 -38.62 29.43
N SER A 498 15.78 -38.66 29.64
CA SER A 498 16.90 -38.86 28.73
C SER A 498 16.85 -40.19 27.98
N SER A 499 17.43 -40.25 26.78
CA SER A 499 18.65 -41.04 26.53
C SER A 499 19.04 -41.08 25.04
N GLN A 500 20.34 -41.31 24.86
CA GLN A 500 21.20 -41.10 23.70
C GLN A 500 21.22 -42.28 22.69
N SER A 501 22.03 -42.05 21.65
CA SER A 501 22.85 -42.97 20.84
C SER A 501 22.31 -43.19 19.41
N SER A 502 22.94 -42.72 18.32
CA SER A 502 24.31 -42.84 17.77
C SER A 502 24.61 -44.18 17.08
N SER A 503 24.87 -44.14 15.76
CA SER A 503 25.98 -44.87 15.14
C SER A 503 26.13 -44.53 13.65
N ASN A 504 27.33 -44.07 13.30
CA ASN A 504 27.90 -43.96 11.96
C ASN A 504 28.15 -45.33 11.32
N LEU A 505 28.25 -45.38 9.99
CA LEU A 505 29.09 -46.35 9.27
C LEU A 505 29.54 -45.75 7.93
N GLU A 506 30.82 -45.94 7.62
CA GLU A 506 31.59 -45.23 6.61
C GLU A 506 32.29 -46.23 5.66
N THR A 507 32.54 -45.75 4.42
CA THR A 507 33.54 -46.20 3.39
C THR A 507 33.18 -47.36 2.44
N PRO A 508 33.83 -47.50 1.23
CA PRO A 508 34.98 -46.77 0.66
C PRO A 508 34.88 -46.35 -0.84
N ARG A 509 35.91 -45.60 -1.32
CA ARG A 509 36.16 -45.13 -2.72
C ARG A 509 37.00 -46.13 -3.56
N PRO A 510 37.04 -45.92 -4.89
CA PRO A 510 38.34 -45.91 -5.59
C PRO A 510 38.57 -44.73 -6.57
N ASP A 511 39.85 -44.48 -6.82
CA ASP A 511 40.55 -43.47 -7.63
C ASP A 511 40.22 -43.50 -9.16
N SER A 512 39.99 -42.36 -9.82
CA SER A 512 40.93 -41.42 -10.50
C SER A 512 41.22 -41.74 -11.98
N ALA A 513 40.57 -41.00 -12.89
CA ALA A 513 41.14 -40.44 -14.15
C ALA A 513 40.03 -39.78 -14.98
N ASP A 514 39.93 -38.45 -14.94
CA ASP A 514 39.69 -37.54 -16.08
C ASP A 514 39.37 -36.14 -15.56
N ARG A 515 40.41 -35.29 -15.54
CA ARG A 515 40.31 -33.88 -15.17
C ARG A 515 39.83 -33.08 -16.38
N ILE A 516 38.52 -32.87 -16.48
CA ILE A 516 37.98 -31.69 -17.15
C ILE A 516 38.21 -30.51 -16.18
N PRO A 517 38.76 -29.35 -16.62
CA PRO A 517 38.88 -28.18 -15.75
C PRO A 517 37.47 -27.76 -15.33
N ARG A 518 37.14 -27.92 -14.04
CA ARG A 518 35.92 -27.36 -13.48
C ARG A 518 36.07 -25.84 -13.51
N PHE A 519 35.16 -25.16 -14.22
CA PHE A 519 34.98 -23.73 -14.15
C PHE A 519 34.97 -23.27 -12.68
N PRO A 520 35.64 -22.15 -12.34
CA PRO A 520 35.62 -21.64 -10.98
C PRO A 520 34.18 -21.30 -10.60
N LYS A 521 33.84 -21.63 -9.34
CA LYS A 521 32.54 -21.40 -8.69
C LYS A 521 32.07 -19.95 -8.93
N PHE A 522 31.19 -19.77 -9.90
CA PHE A 522 30.26 -18.64 -9.93
C PHE A 522 28.99 -19.11 -9.23
N LEU A 523 28.42 -18.27 -8.36
CA LEU A 523 27.32 -18.54 -7.41
C LEU A 523 27.76 -18.98 -6.01
N ASP A 524 28.54 -18.13 -5.34
CA ASP A 524 28.29 -17.87 -3.91
C ASP A 524 27.42 -16.60 -3.83
N SER A 525 26.11 -16.79 -3.93
CA SER A 525 25.13 -15.85 -3.40
C SER A 525 23.93 -16.63 -2.87
N THR A 526 23.61 -16.34 -1.64
CA THR A 526 22.51 -16.88 -0.84
C THR A 526 21.17 -16.48 -1.45
N GLN A 527 20.58 -17.36 -2.28
CA GLN A 527 19.14 -17.58 -2.49
C GLN A 527 18.99 -18.52 -3.71
N ARG A 528 18.73 -19.82 -3.48
CA ARG A 528 18.33 -20.71 -4.58
C ARG A 528 16.86 -20.45 -4.90
N GLY A 529 16.60 -19.69 -5.95
CA GLY A 529 15.29 -19.70 -6.63
C GLY A 529 14.96 -21.11 -7.15
N SER A 530 13.68 -21.38 -7.37
CA SER A 530 13.25 -22.68 -7.89
C SER A 530 13.79 -22.89 -9.31
N ALA A 531 13.92 -24.14 -9.77
CA ALA A 531 14.34 -24.44 -11.15
C ALA A 531 13.41 -23.79 -12.20
N LYS A 532 12.16 -23.51 -11.82
CA LYS A 532 11.16 -22.81 -12.63
C LYS A 532 11.54 -21.33 -12.84
N ASP A 533 12.04 -20.66 -11.80
CA ASP A 533 12.45 -19.25 -11.85
C ASP A 533 13.67 -19.09 -12.78
N GLN A 534 14.62 -20.03 -12.70
CA GLN A 534 15.80 -20.05 -13.58
C GLN A 534 15.42 -20.22 -15.06
N ILE A 535 14.40 -21.03 -15.36
CA ILE A 535 13.92 -21.22 -16.74
C ILE A 535 13.24 -19.95 -17.24
N SER A 536 12.47 -19.26 -16.39
CA SER A 536 11.84 -17.99 -16.74
C SER A 536 12.86 -16.89 -17.03
N ASP A 537 13.89 -16.73 -16.21
CA ASP A 537 14.96 -15.74 -16.46
C ASP A 537 15.68 -16.02 -17.78
N LEU A 538 15.89 -17.29 -18.13
CA LEU A 538 16.48 -17.70 -19.40
C LEU A 538 15.54 -17.39 -20.59
N GLU A 539 14.23 -17.60 -20.44
CA GLU A 539 13.22 -17.23 -21.44
C GLU A 539 13.24 -15.71 -21.70
N LEU A 540 13.24 -14.91 -20.64
CA LEU A 540 13.29 -13.44 -20.73
C LEU A 540 14.59 -12.96 -21.38
N MET A 541 15.74 -13.52 -20.98
CA MET A 541 17.04 -13.16 -21.55
C MET A 541 17.17 -13.58 -23.02
N HIS A 542 16.63 -14.75 -23.37
CA HIS A 542 16.55 -15.19 -24.76
C HIS A 542 15.66 -14.26 -25.58
N HIS A 543 14.49 -13.88 -25.06
CA HIS A 543 13.59 -12.94 -25.72
C HIS A 543 14.22 -11.58 -25.93
N TYR A 544 14.99 -11.08 -24.95
CA TYR A 544 15.73 -9.83 -25.09
C TYR A 544 16.64 -9.85 -26.32
N THR A 545 17.53 -10.84 -26.39
CA THR A 545 18.60 -10.94 -27.39
C THR A 545 18.12 -11.39 -28.77
N SER A 546 16.93 -11.98 -28.85
CA SER A 546 16.34 -12.46 -30.11
C SER A 546 15.31 -11.49 -30.71
N ALA A 547 14.56 -10.78 -29.87
CA ALA A 547 13.41 -9.99 -30.31
C ALA A 547 13.32 -8.60 -29.65
N ALA A 548 13.36 -8.51 -28.32
CA ALA A 548 13.01 -7.27 -27.60
C ALA A 548 13.98 -6.11 -27.90
N TYR A 549 15.28 -6.38 -28.03
CA TYR A 549 16.29 -5.35 -28.34
C TYR A 549 15.98 -4.56 -29.62
N ARG A 550 15.30 -5.17 -30.60
CA ARG A 550 14.96 -4.51 -31.88
C ARG A 550 13.93 -3.40 -31.71
N THR A 551 13.20 -3.40 -30.60
CA THR A 551 12.15 -2.41 -30.31
C THR A 551 12.69 -1.11 -29.70
N PHE A 552 13.95 -1.07 -29.28
CA PHE A 552 14.61 0.14 -28.75
C PHE A 552 15.07 1.12 -29.84
N SER A 553 15.37 0.64 -31.04
CA SER A 553 15.82 1.50 -32.14
C SER A 553 15.63 0.90 -33.52
N SER A 554 15.40 1.78 -34.50
CA SER A 554 15.49 1.47 -35.92
C SER A 554 16.92 1.49 -36.47
N TRP A 555 17.91 1.96 -35.70
CA TRP A 555 19.29 2.17 -36.17
C TRP A 555 20.16 0.94 -35.98
N GLU A 556 20.73 0.44 -37.08
CA GLU A 556 21.47 -0.81 -37.10
C GLU A 556 22.75 -0.78 -36.24
N GLY A 557 23.46 0.36 -36.19
CA GLY A 557 24.64 0.52 -35.32
C GLY A 557 24.34 0.47 -33.82
N VAL A 558 23.15 0.95 -33.41
CA VAL A 558 22.71 0.91 -32.00
C VAL A 558 22.23 -0.50 -31.64
N ARG A 559 21.56 -1.19 -32.57
CA ARG A 559 21.04 -2.55 -32.38
C ARG A 559 22.14 -3.55 -32.04
N GLN A 560 23.32 -3.45 -32.64
CA GLN A 560 24.45 -4.31 -32.29
C GLN A 560 24.89 -4.10 -30.83
N THR A 561 24.87 -2.85 -30.36
CA THR A 561 25.20 -2.49 -28.98
C THR A 561 24.16 -3.06 -28.01
N LEU A 562 22.87 -2.84 -28.30
CA LEU A 562 21.76 -3.37 -27.52
C LEU A 562 21.72 -4.91 -27.49
N GLN A 563 21.99 -5.57 -28.63
CA GLN A 563 21.92 -7.03 -28.71
C GLN A 563 23.08 -7.73 -27.99
N CYS A 564 24.28 -7.16 -28.08
CA CYS A 564 25.50 -7.85 -27.67
C CYS A 564 26.21 -7.21 -26.48
N HIS A 565 26.30 -5.88 -26.45
CA HIS A 565 27.10 -5.16 -25.45
C HIS A 565 26.29 -4.91 -24.16
N VAL A 566 25.03 -4.49 -24.26
CA VAL A 566 24.15 -4.28 -23.10
C VAL A 566 23.97 -5.56 -22.26
N PRO A 567 23.70 -6.74 -22.85
CA PRO A 567 23.73 -8.02 -22.12
C PRO A 567 25.06 -8.36 -21.44
N ARG A 568 26.19 -8.10 -22.11
CA ARG A 568 27.53 -8.36 -21.56
C ARG A 568 27.79 -7.50 -20.34
N GLU A 569 27.42 -6.22 -20.40
CA GLU A 569 27.49 -5.31 -19.26
C GLU A 569 26.51 -5.75 -18.16
N GLY A 570 25.29 -6.17 -18.51
CA GLY A 570 24.30 -6.71 -17.57
C GLY A 570 24.84 -7.88 -16.74
N PHE A 571 25.61 -8.79 -17.34
CA PHE A 571 26.23 -9.89 -16.58
C PHE A 571 27.29 -9.45 -15.56
N THR A 572 27.82 -8.22 -15.69
CA THR A 572 28.74 -7.63 -14.71
C THR A 572 28.03 -6.70 -13.73
N GLN A 573 26.86 -6.15 -14.11
CA GLN A 573 26.08 -5.18 -13.36
C GLN A 573 24.67 -5.71 -13.09
N PRO A 574 24.40 -6.29 -11.91
CA PRO A 574 23.12 -6.91 -11.60
C PRO A 574 21.90 -6.01 -11.83
N LEU A 575 22.02 -4.70 -11.54
CA LEU A 575 20.93 -3.74 -11.76
C LEU A 575 20.54 -3.59 -13.23
N LEU A 576 21.49 -3.75 -14.15
CA LEU A 576 21.24 -3.65 -15.59
C LEU A 576 20.65 -4.95 -16.12
N LEU A 577 21.12 -6.09 -15.60
CA LEU A 577 20.52 -7.39 -15.91
C LEU A 577 19.04 -7.44 -15.55
N TYR A 578 18.67 -6.97 -14.36
CA TYR A 578 17.27 -6.96 -13.95
C TYR A 578 16.40 -6.04 -14.81
N GLN A 579 16.94 -4.93 -15.33
CA GLN A 579 16.21 -4.08 -16.28
C GLN A 579 15.99 -4.77 -17.63
N ILE A 580 17.00 -5.49 -18.13
CA ILE A 580 16.91 -6.29 -19.35
C ILE A 580 15.79 -7.34 -19.23
N LEU A 581 15.72 -8.02 -18.09
CA LEU A 581 14.69 -9.02 -17.80
C LEU A 581 13.31 -8.38 -17.63
N ALA A 582 13.22 -7.28 -16.88
CA ALA A 582 11.97 -6.53 -16.69
C ALA A 582 11.38 -6.06 -18.02
N PHE A 583 12.21 -5.43 -18.87
CA PHE A 583 11.82 -4.99 -20.20
C PHE A 583 11.30 -6.14 -21.07
N SER A 584 11.97 -7.29 -21.00
CA SER A 584 11.58 -8.48 -21.76
C SER A 584 10.25 -9.05 -21.29
N GLY A 585 10.00 -9.06 -19.98
CA GLY A 585 8.72 -9.44 -19.41
C GLY A 585 7.60 -8.50 -19.86
N PHE A 586 7.80 -7.18 -19.79
CA PHE A 586 6.81 -6.22 -20.31
C PHE A 586 6.54 -6.42 -21.82
N HIS A 587 7.58 -6.71 -22.61
CA HIS A 587 7.43 -6.92 -24.05
C HIS A 587 6.68 -8.21 -24.36
N LEU A 588 6.96 -9.31 -23.66
CA LEU A 588 6.19 -10.55 -23.79
C LEU A 588 4.75 -10.38 -23.34
N ALA A 589 4.51 -9.61 -22.28
CA ALA A 589 3.16 -9.28 -21.82
C ALA A 589 2.36 -8.50 -22.88
N TYR A 590 3.03 -7.71 -23.70
CA TYR A 590 2.44 -7.01 -24.84
C TYR A 590 2.13 -7.95 -26.01
N LEU A 591 3.07 -8.85 -26.36
CA LEU A 591 2.91 -9.77 -27.48
C LEU A 591 1.94 -10.92 -27.21
N HIS A 592 1.78 -11.30 -25.94
CA HIS A 592 0.98 -12.44 -25.50
C HIS A 592 -0.11 -12.01 -24.52
N PRO A 593 -1.21 -11.36 -24.99
CA PRO A 593 -2.33 -10.94 -24.13
C PRO A 593 -2.88 -12.06 -23.24
N GLU A 594 -2.86 -13.30 -23.71
CA GLU A 594 -3.31 -14.51 -23.03
C GLU A 594 -2.45 -14.90 -21.81
N ARG A 595 -1.16 -14.55 -21.82
CA ARG A 595 -0.21 -14.78 -20.72
C ARG A 595 0.29 -13.48 -20.09
N ARG A 596 -0.32 -12.35 -20.46
CA ARG A 596 0.08 -10.99 -20.07
C ARG A 596 0.34 -10.88 -18.59
N HIS A 597 -0.58 -11.41 -17.79
CA HIS A 597 -0.51 -11.42 -16.34
C HIS A 597 0.80 -12.03 -15.81
N SER A 598 1.15 -13.24 -16.27
CA SER A 598 2.36 -13.95 -15.82
C SER A 598 3.65 -13.19 -16.14
N TYR A 599 3.73 -12.59 -17.33
CA TYR A 599 4.88 -11.82 -17.75
C TYR A 599 4.97 -10.46 -17.05
N LEU A 600 3.84 -9.82 -16.71
CA LEU A 600 3.83 -8.59 -15.91
C LEU A 600 4.33 -8.82 -14.48
N VAL A 601 3.98 -9.96 -13.86
CA VAL A 601 4.50 -10.32 -12.53
C VAL A 601 6.01 -10.47 -12.56
N GLN A 602 6.53 -11.24 -13.52
CA GLN A 602 7.98 -11.42 -13.71
C GLN A 602 8.66 -10.08 -13.97
N ALA A 603 8.08 -9.24 -14.83
CA ALA A 603 8.62 -7.93 -15.13
C ALA A 603 8.70 -7.03 -13.88
N SER A 604 7.64 -7.01 -13.06
CA SER A 604 7.57 -6.21 -11.84
C SER A 604 8.61 -6.65 -10.81
N LEU A 605 8.79 -7.96 -10.60
CA LEU A 605 9.79 -8.49 -9.65
C LEU A 605 11.21 -8.04 -10.01
N HIS A 606 11.57 -8.14 -11.29
CA HIS A 606 12.88 -7.66 -11.75
C HIS A 606 12.97 -6.13 -11.73
N GLN A 607 11.88 -5.41 -12.00
CA GLN A 607 11.84 -3.94 -11.91
C GLN A 607 12.14 -3.46 -10.48
N ASP A 608 11.56 -4.09 -9.46
CA ASP A 608 11.80 -3.76 -8.06
C ASP A 608 13.28 -3.98 -7.67
N GLN A 609 13.86 -5.10 -8.12
CA GLN A 609 15.28 -5.42 -7.90
C GLN A 609 16.20 -4.42 -8.60
N ALA A 610 15.88 -4.04 -9.83
CA ALA A 610 16.60 -3.01 -10.57
C ALA A 610 16.57 -1.67 -9.82
N VAL A 611 15.39 -1.20 -9.41
CA VAL A 611 15.20 0.08 -8.71
C VAL A 611 15.94 0.10 -7.37
N ALA A 612 15.90 -0.99 -6.60
CA ALA A 612 16.68 -1.11 -5.38
C ALA A 612 18.19 -1.00 -5.64
N GLY A 613 18.69 -1.67 -6.68
CA GLY A 613 20.09 -1.59 -7.11
C GLY A 613 20.51 -0.20 -7.56
N ILE A 614 19.66 0.48 -8.35
CA ILE A 614 19.88 1.86 -8.82
C ILE A 614 19.97 2.83 -7.63
N ASN A 615 19.02 2.75 -6.69
CA ASN A 615 19.01 3.62 -5.50
C ASN A 615 20.26 3.43 -4.64
N SER A 616 20.70 2.18 -4.47
CA SER A 616 21.95 1.88 -3.76
C SER A 616 23.18 2.43 -4.48
N ALA A 617 23.23 2.31 -5.81
CA ALA A 617 24.35 2.82 -6.62
C ALA A 617 24.41 4.35 -6.61
N LEU A 618 23.26 5.04 -6.71
CA LEU A 618 23.19 6.50 -6.63
C LEU A 618 23.60 7.03 -5.25
N ALA A 619 23.23 6.33 -4.17
CA ALA A 619 23.65 6.70 -2.81
C ALA A 619 25.16 6.54 -2.58
N ALA A 620 25.82 5.63 -3.31
CA ALA A 620 27.26 5.40 -3.25
C ALA A 620 28.09 6.35 -4.15
N GLY A 621 27.43 7.11 -5.02
CA GLY A 621 28.06 8.01 -5.99
C GLY A 621 28.24 7.39 -7.39
N VAL A 622 28.10 8.23 -8.43
CA VAL A 622 28.34 7.84 -9.82
C VAL A 622 29.85 7.85 -10.09
N THR A 623 30.35 6.75 -10.63
CA THR A 623 31.76 6.50 -10.96
C THR A 623 31.88 6.11 -12.43
N SER A 624 33.09 6.11 -12.99
CA SER A 624 33.34 5.64 -14.36
C SER A 624 33.04 4.14 -14.57
N VAL A 625 32.85 3.37 -13.49
CA VAL A 625 32.58 1.92 -13.53
C VAL A 625 31.07 1.61 -13.53
N ASN A 626 30.25 2.45 -12.90
CA ASN A 626 28.79 2.24 -12.81
C ASN A 626 27.99 3.23 -13.68
N CYS A 627 28.64 4.21 -14.30
CA CYS A 627 27.95 5.22 -15.11
C CYS A 627 27.21 4.60 -16.30
N HIS A 628 27.77 3.62 -17.01
CA HIS A 628 27.12 2.98 -18.17
C HIS A 628 25.82 2.25 -17.79
N ALA A 629 25.78 1.59 -16.63
CA ALA A 629 24.60 0.89 -16.13
C ALA A 629 23.52 1.84 -15.58
N LEU A 630 23.92 3.02 -15.09
CA LEU A 630 23.01 4.06 -14.61
C LEU A 630 22.50 4.97 -15.75
N CYS A 631 23.24 5.07 -16.86
CA CYS A 631 22.91 5.95 -17.98
C CYS A 631 21.67 5.50 -18.77
N GLU A 632 21.39 4.19 -18.83
CA GLU A 632 20.14 3.69 -19.43
C GLU A 632 18.89 4.07 -18.61
N VAL A 633 19.06 4.41 -17.33
CA VAL A 633 17.96 4.70 -16.39
C VAL A 633 17.73 6.20 -16.19
N TYR A 634 18.80 6.99 -16.07
CA TYR A 634 18.71 8.37 -15.56
C TYR A 634 18.94 9.42 -16.64
N HIS A 635 17.86 9.87 -17.27
CA HIS A 635 17.87 11.03 -18.17
C HIS A 635 18.12 12.37 -17.43
N ARG A 636 18.04 12.40 -16.09
CA ARG A 636 18.26 13.61 -15.26
C ARG A 636 19.73 14.07 -15.24
N ALA A 637 20.66 13.21 -15.63
CA ALA A 637 22.09 13.42 -15.41
C ALA A 637 22.77 14.25 -16.51
N TYR A 638 22.17 14.41 -17.70
CA TYR A 638 22.90 15.02 -18.83
C TYR A 638 23.21 16.52 -18.68
N GLU A 639 22.46 17.26 -17.87
CA GLU A 639 22.77 18.69 -17.61
C GLU A 639 23.78 18.89 -16.47
N SER A 640 24.17 17.84 -15.73
CA SER A 640 25.07 17.94 -14.57
C SER A 640 26.19 16.89 -14.48
N LEU A 641 26.33 16.00 -15.47
CA LEU A 641 27.44 15.06 -15.51
C LEU A 641 28.75 15.83 -15.74
N ASP A 642 29.70 15.60 -14.85
CA ASP A 642 31.05 16.12 -14.96
C ASP A 642 31.63 15.78 -16.36
N GLY A 643 32.34 16.72 -17.00
CA GLY A 643 32.81 16.56 -18.38
C GLY A 643 33.72 15.34 -18.64
N LEU A 644 34.25 14.71 -17.57
CA LEU A 644 34.96 13.44 -17.62
C LEU A 644 34.01 12.24 -17.83
N ILE A 645 32.83 12.22 -17.19
CA ILE A 645 31.92 11.07 -17.22
C ILE A 645 31.23 10.96 -18.59
N ASP A 646 30.92 12.08 -19.25
CA ASP A 646 30.43 12.09 -20.64
C ASP A 646 31.48 11.53 -21.62
N GLN A 647 32.78 11.74 -21.37
CA GLN A 647 33.83 11.11 -22.17
C GLN A 647 33.95 9.60 -21.92
N ASP A 648 33.79 9.15 -20.68
CA ASP A 648 33.84 7.73 -20.34
C ASP A 648 32.63 6.95 -20.89
N LEU A 649 31.45 7.58 -20.92
CA LEU A 649 30.25 7.02 -21.57
C LEU A 649 30.44 6.88 -23.09
N ARG A 650 31.05 7.88 -23.74
CA ARG A 650 31.29 7.90 -25.19
C ARG A 650 32.49 7.07 -25.66
N LYS A 651 33.33 6.59 -24.76
CA LYS A 651 34.51 5.72 -25.06
C LYS A 651 34.39 4.31 -24.46
N GLY A 652 33.29 4.04 -23.74
CA GLY A 652 33.08 2.80 -23.01
C GLY A 652 32.39 1.71 -23.83
N PRO A 653 32.08 0.56 -23.22
CA PRO A 653 31.52 -0.61 -23.92
C PRO A 653 30.15 -0.38 -24.56
N LEU A 654 29.47 0.71 -24.18
CA LEU A 654 28.18 1.15 -24.73
C LEU A 654 28.31 2.37 -25.67
N GLU A 655 29.50 2.70 -26.17
CA GLU A 655 29.75 3.86 -27.05
C GLU A 655 28.78 3.92 -28.25
N GLY A 656 28.36 2.77 -28.77
CA GLY A 656 27.44 2.67 -29.91
C GLY A 656 26.02 3.16 -29.60
N LEU A 657 25.62 3.31 -28.32
CA LEU A 657 24.38 3.99 -27.94
C LEU A 657 24.48 5.51 -28.16
N PHE A 658 25.70 6.06 -28.16
CA PHE A 658 25.97 7.50 -28.20
C PHE A 658 26.56 7.98 -29.54
N ALA A 659 26.83 7.07 -30.49
CA ALA A 659 27.50 7.33 -31.77
C ALA A 659 26.62 8.00 -32.86
N GLY A 660 25.59 8.78 -32.47
CA GLY A 660 24.69 9.45 -33.42
C GLY A 660 25.37 10.55 -34.24
N LYS A 661 25.02 10.66 -35.54
CA LYS A 661 25.49 11.76 -36.40
C LYS A 661 24.95 13.11 -35.93
N SER A 662 25.83 14.12 -35.93
CA SER A 662 25.56 15.51 -35.61
C SER A 662 24.86 16.25 -36.76
N GLY A 663 23.64 16.73 -36.51
CA GLY A 663 22.98 17.77 -37.32
C GLY A 663 21.57 18.06 -36.79
N PRO A 664 21.16 19.33 -36.66
CA PRO A 664 19.78 19.66 -36.28
C PRO A 664 18.82 19.16 -37.36
N THR A 665 17.78 18.44 -36.98
CA THR A 665 16.65 18.17 -37.88
C THR A 665 15.50 19.10 -37.59
N ALA A 666 14.75 19.44 -38.62
CA ALA A 666 13.45 20.06 -38.48
C ALA A 666 12.53 19.22 -37.55
N PRO A 667 11.81 19.86 -36.60
CA PRO A 667 10.75 19.18 -35.85
C PRO A 667 9.69 18.60 -36.79
N SER A 668 9.06 17.49 -36.40
CA SER A 668 7.95 16.89 -37.16
C SER A 668 6.76 17.87 -37.21
N GLU A 669 5.91 17.78 -38.24
CA GLU A 669 4.74 18.66 -38.36
C GLU A 669 3.81 18.56 -37.14
N HIS A 670 3.65 17.37 -36.57
CA HIS A 670 2.89 17.12 -35.36
C HIS A 670 3.48 17.82 -34.12
N ILE A 671 4.80 17.80 -33.97
CA ILE A 671 5.49 18.49 -32.86
C ILE A 671 5.37 20.01 -33.03
N ARG A 672 5.51 20.55 -34.25
CA ARG A 672 5.30 21.97 -34.53
C ARG A 672 3.88 22.41 -34.19
N PHE A 673 2.89 21.64 -34.65
CA PHE A 673 1.49 21.89 -34.34
C PHE A 673 1.25 21.93 -32.83
N LEU A 674 1.82 20.98 -32.07
CA LEU A 674 1.65 20.95 -30.62
C LEU A 674 2.33 22.14 -29.93
N VAL A 675 3.52 22.55 -30.38
CA VAL A 675 4.19 23.76 -29.88
C VAL A 675 3.34 25.00 -30.17
N ASP A 676 2.77 25.13 -31.37
CA ASP A 676 1.90 26.25 -31.72
C ASP A 676 0.64 26.29 -30.83
N GLN A 677 0.03 25.14 -30.53
CA GLN A 677 -1.10 25.05 -29.59
C GLN A 677 -0.71 25.47 -28.16
N LEU A 678 0.48 25.08 -27.68
CA LEU A 678 0.97 25.46 -26.36
C LEU A 678 1.28 26.95 -26.26
N LEU A 679 1.84 27.55 -27.31
CA LEU A 679 2.07 28.99 -27.40
C LEU A 679 0.75 29.77 -27.43
N ASP A 680 -0.27 29.24 -28.11
CA ASP A 680 -1.59 29.85 -28.12
C ASP A 680 -2.27 29.75 -26.75
N LEU A 681 -2.19 28.59 -26.09
CA LEU A 681 -2.65 28.39 -24.72
C LEU A 681 -1.95 29.39 -23.78
N LYS A 682 -0.62 29.54 -23.86
CA LYS A 682 0.13 30.52 -23.07
C LYS A 682 -0.38 31.94 -23.28
N ARG A 683 -0.59 32.33 -24.54
CA ARG A 683 -1.11 33.65 -24.90
C ARG A 683 -2.47 33.91 -24.26
N GLN A 684 -3.40 32.97 -24.39
CA GLN A 684 -4.74 33.09 -23.84
C GLN A 684 -4.75 33.08 -22.29
N LEU A 685 -3.83 32.36 -21.65
CA LEU A 685 -3.65 32.37 -20.19
C LEU A 685 -2.98 33.65 -19.66
N SER A 686 -2.23 34.37 -20.51
CA SER A 686 -1.55 35.62 -20.15
C SER A 686 -2.43 36.86 -20.31
N GLU A 687 -3.66 36.73 -20.84
CA GLU A 687 -4.59 37.85 -20.97
C GLU A 687 -5.20 38.25 -19.61
N PRO A 688 -5.18 39.54 -19.24
CA PRO A 688 -5.70 39.98 -17.94
C PRO A 688 -7.23 39.84 -17.89
N SER A 689 -7.73 38.89 -17.10
CA SER A 689 -9.14 38.78 -16.71
C SER A 689 -9.29 38.99 -15.21
N ALA A 690 -10.40 39.62 -14.79
CA ALA A 690 -10.63 40.10 -13.42
C ALA A 690 -10.62 39.02 -12.32
N ASP A 691 -10.67 37.72 -12.69
CA ASP A 691 -10.83 36.59 -11.76
C ASP A 691 -9.65 35.59 -11.72
N ARG A 692 -8.52 35.84 -12.42
CA ARG A 692 -7.48 34.79 -12.65
C ARG A 692 -6.05 35.07 -12.15
N ALA A 693 -5.82 36.14 -11.39
CA ALA A 693 -4.49 36.48 -10.89
C ALA A 693 -4.20 35.77 -9.56
N GLY A 694 -3.61 34.57 -9.63
CA GLY A 694 -3.15 33.79 -8.47
C GLY A 694 -1.90 32.98 -8.81
N ALA A 695 -1.14 32.58 -7.77
CA ALA A 695 0.13 31.85 -7.89
C ALA A 695 0.01 30.52 -8.69
N ASP A 696 -1.18 29.94 -8.75
CA ASP A 696 -1.45 28.70 -9.50
C ASP A 696 -1.40 28.93 -11.02
N THR A 697 -1.79 30.11 -11.50
CA THR A 697 -1.70 30.46 -12.94
C THR A 697 -0.24 30.59 -13.38
N ASP A 698 0.62 31.18 -12.55
CA ASP A 698 2.05 31.34 -12.84
C ASP A 698 2.76 29.98 -12.94
N LEU A 699 2.44 29.05 -12.04
CA LEU A 699 2.95 27.68 -12.07
C LEU A 699 2.51 26.91 -13.33
N VAL A 700 1.27 27.11 -13.80
CA VAL A 700 0.79 26.51 -15.05
C VAL A 700 1.53 27.11 -16.25
N LEU A 701 1.76 28.43 -16.27
CA LEU A 701 2.52 29.10 -17.34
C LEU A 701 3.97 28.59 -17.40
N GLU A 702 4.63 28.40 -16.26
CA GLU A 702 5.97 27.80 -16.19
C GLU A 702 5.97 26.35 -16.74
N ALA A 703 4.96 25.54 -16.38
CA ALA A 703 4.82 24.18 -16.87
C ALA A 703 4.56 24.11 -18.39
N VAL A 704 3.83 25.08 -18.95
CA VAL A 704 3.63 25.23 -20.41
C VAL A 704 4.97 25.50 -21.11
N ASP A 705 5.77 26.43 -20.59
CA ASP A 705 7.07 26.78 -21.15
C ASP A 705 8.02 25.58 -21.16
N LEU A 706 8.07 24.83 -20.05
CA LEU A 706 8.89 23.63 -19.95
C LEU A 706 8.45 22.52 -20.92
N LEU A 707 7.14 22.37 -21.19
CA LEU A 707 6.67 21.40 -22.18
C LEU A 707 7.10 21.79 -23.61
N ALA A 708 6.96 23.06 -23.96
CA ALA A 708 7.40 23.59 -25.24
C ALA A 708 8.92 23.45 -25.43
N GLU A 709 9.71 23.76 -24.39
CA GLU A 709 11.16 23.55 -24.40
C GLU A 709 11.53 22.07 -24.60
N CYS A 710 10.85 21.15 -23.89
CA CYS A 710 11.10 19.71 -24.04
C CYS A 710 10.87 19.26 -25.48
N LEU A 711 9.76 19.68 -26.10
CA LEU A 711 9.41 19.38 -27.48
C LEU A 711 10.44 19.91 -28.50
N LEU A 712 11.02 21.09 -28.25
CA LEU A 712 12.03 21.67 -29.14
C LEU A 712 13.42 21.06 -28.92
N SER A 713 13.78 20.75 -27.67
CA SER A 713 15.11 20.25 -27.28
C SER A 713 15.42 18.85 -27.83
N VAL A 714 14.41 17.99 -27.98
CA VAL A 714 14.60 16.62 -28.48
C VAL A 714 15.09 16.59 -29.94
N HIS A 715 14.91 17.66 -30.71
CA HIS A 715 15.42 17.77 -32.08
C HIS A 715 16.86 18.30 -32.17
N GLN A 716 17.39 18.83 -31.07
CA GLN A 716 18.74 19.37 -30.98
C GLN A 716 19.74 18.33 -30.43
N ASN A 717 19.27 17.41 -29.59
CA ASN A 717 20.10 16.38 -28.94
C ASN A 717 19.81 14.98 -29.48
N TYR A 718 20.73 14.42 -30.27
CA TYR A 718 20.64 13.10 -30.93
C TYR A 718 21.23 11.93 -30.13
N SER A 719 21.45 12.10 -28.83
CA SER A 719 22.18 11.10 -28.03
C SER A 719 21.41 9.80 -27.77
N PHE A 720 20.17 9.67 -28.25
CA PHE A 720 19.31 8.52 -27.96
C PHE A 720 18.55 8.02 -29.19
N SER A 721 18.34 6.71 -29.19
CA SER A 721 17.86 5.92 -30.33
C SER A 721 16.33 5.85 -30.47
N ALA A 722 15.61 6.53 -29.57
CA ALA A 722 14.15 6.57 -29.48
C ALA A 722 13.54 7.73 -30.29
N PRO A 723 12.30 7.57 -30.82
CA PRO A 723 11.57 8.64 -31.49
C PRO A 723 11.49 9.94 -30.67
N ALA A 724 11.47 11.10 -31.33
CA ALA A 724 11.49 12.40 -30.66
C ALA A 724 10.26 12.60 -29.75
N GLU A 725 9.11 12.10 -30.19
CA GLU A 725 7.83 12.13 -29.48
C GLU A 725 7.90 11.38 -28.15
N VAL A 726 8.55 10.21 -28.14
CA VAL A 726 8.72 9.37 -26.94
C VAL A 726 9.70 10.01 -25.98
N ARG A 727 10.80 10.57 -26.49
CA ARG A 727 11.77 11.30 -25.66
C ARG A 727 11.13 12.53 -25.01
N ALA A 728 10.34 13.30 -25.76
CA ALA A 728 9.64 14.46 -25.22
C ALA A 728 8.59 14.05 -24.19
N ALA A 729 7.83 12.97 -24.45
CA ALA A 729 6.83 12.44 -23.54
C ALA A 729 7.41 12.03 -22.19
N LEU A 730 8.63 11.47 -22.17
CA LEU A 730 9.31 11.04 -20.94
C LEU A 730 10.11 12.17 -20.26
N LEU A 731 10.60 13.16 -21.02
CA LEU A 731 11.43 14.24 -20.49
C LEU A 731 10.63 15.26 -19.68
N TRP A 732 9.45 15.65 -20.14
CA TRP A 732 8.67 16.71 -19.48
C TRP A 732 8.26 16.38 -18.04
N PRO A 733 7.73 15.18 -17.72
CA PRO A 733 7.42 14.81 -16.32
C PRO A 733 8.62 14.89 -15.37
N LEU A 734 9.84 14.76 -15.89
CA LEU A 734 11.07 14.83 -15.09
C LEU A 734 11.55 16.27 -14.83
N ARG A 735 11.10 17.23 -15.65
CA ARG A 735 11.43 18.66 -15.56
C ARG A 735 10.30 19.51 -14.99
N MET A 736 9.16 18.89 -14.66
CA MET A 736 7.96 19.55 -14.15
C MET A 736 8.24 20.41 -12.90
N PRO A 737 7.69 21.63 -12.79
CA PRO A 737 7.89 22.49 -11.63
C PRO A 737 7.39 21.87 -10.33
N ASP A 738 8.08 22.15 -9.23
CA ASP A 738 7.65 21.77 -7.88
C ASP A 738 6.30 22.43 -7.57
N GLY A 739 5.25 21.62 -7.37
CA GLY A 739 3.90 22.11 -7.07
C GLY A 739 2.89 21.91 -8.20
N PHE A 740 3.30 21.79 -9.46
CA PHE A 740 2.36 21.55 -10.57
C PHE A 740 1.62 20.21 -10.41
N LEU A 741 2.30 19.16 -9.94
CA LEU A 741 1.66 17.87 -9.65
C LEU A 741 0.57 17.99 -8.57
N ALA A 742 0.73 18.89 -7.60
CA ALA A 742 -0.28 19.14 -6.59
C ALA A 742 -1.54 19.78 -7.19
N LEU A 743 -1.39 20.67 -8.17
CA LEU A 743 -2.51 21.24 -8.93
C LEU A 743 -3.26 20.16 -9.73
N VAL A 744 -2.52 19.24 -10.37
CA VAL A 744 -3.13 18.08 -11.06
C VAL A 744 -3.87 17.17 -10.07
N GLN A 745 -3.30 16.90 -8.90
CA GLN A 745 -3.94 16.09 -7.85
C GLN A 745 -5.20 16.77 -7.27
N GLN A 746 -5.17 18.09 -7.13
CA GLN A 746 -6.30 18.91 -6.71
C GLN A 746 -7.33 19.12 -7.84
N ARG A 747 -7.03 18.63 -9.06
CA ARG A 747 -7.88 18.72 -10.25
C ARG A 747 -8.16 20.15 -10.67
N GLU A 748 -7.16 21.02 -10.48
CA GLU A 748 -7.24 22.42 -10.90
C GLU A 748 -7.49 22.54 -12.41
N PRO A 749 -8.50 23.30 -12.87
CA PRO A 749 -8.93 23.28 -14.26
C PRO A 749 -7.82 23.59 -15.28
N LEU A 750 -6.95 24.56 -14.98
CA LEU A 750 -5.86 24.97 -15.88
C LEU A 750 -4.77 23.90 -15.98
N ALA A 751 -4.45 23.24 -14.87
CA ALA A 751 -3.51 22.12 -14.86
C ALA A 751 -4.06 20.92 -15.66
N MET A 752 -5.37 20.67 -15.55
CA MET A 752 -6.05 19.61 -16.33
C MET A 752 -6.08 19.90 -17.83
N VAL A 753 -6.22 21.17 -18.23
CA VAL A 753 -6.12 21.60 -19.65
C VAL A 753 -4.71 21.39 -20.19
N LEU A 754 -3.66 21.75 -19.44
CA LEU A 754 -2.28 21.47 -19.85
C LEU A 754 -2.02 19.95 -19.95
N LEU A 755 -2.55 19.16 -19.01
CA LEU A 755 -2.45 17.71 -19.06
C LEU A 755 -3.14 17.11 -20.30
N ALA A 756 -4.23 17.71 -20.77
CA ALA A 756 -4.89 17.31 -22.02
C ALA A 756 -3.99 17.54 -23.25
N HIS A 757 -3.24 18.65 -23.29
CA HIS A 757 -2.25 18.90 -24.33
C HIS A 757 -1.09 17.89 -24.28
N TYR A 758 -0.66 17.49 -23.08
CA TYR A 758 0.30 16.40 -22.91
C TYR A 758 -0.24 15.04 -23.41
N CYS A 759 -1.54 14.78 -23.29
CA CYS A 759 -2.14 13.56 -23.85
C CYS A 759 -2.02 13.47 -25.38
N VAL A 760 -2.01 14.61 -26.08
CA VAL A 760 -1.76 14.65 -27.53
C VAL A 760 -0.34 14.19 -27.85
N LEU A 761 0.67 14.62 -27.07
CA LEU A 761 2.04 14.14 -27.20
C LEU A 761 2.13 12.63 -26.94
N LEU A 762 1.48 12.15 -25.88
CA LEU A 762 1.42 10.72 -25.57
C LEU A 762 0.83 9.94 -26.74
N ARG A 763 -0.26 10.41 -27.35
CA ARG A 763 -0.91 9.75 -28.48
C ARG A 763 0.04 9.58 -29.67
N TYR A 764 0.87 10.58 -29.98
CA TYR A 764 1.89 10.46 -31.01
C TYR A 764 2.99 9.46 -30.62
N ALA A 765 3.40 9.46 -29.35
CA ALA A 765 4.38 8.51 -28.85
C ALA A 765 3.86 7.05 -28.89
N GLU A 766 2.57 6.81 -28.60
CA GLU A 766 1.91 5.50 -28.70
C GLU A 766 1.96 4.87 -30.10
N MET A 767 2.02 5.69 -31.16
CA MET A 767 2.11 5.19 -32.54
C MET A 767 3.43 4.46 -32.81
N THR A 768 4.45 4.71 -31.99
CA THR A 768 5.81 4.21 -32.21
C THR A 768 6.36 3.38 -31.06
N CYS A 769 5.76 3.44 -29.87
CA CYS A 769 6.20 2.72 -28.68
C CYS A 769 5.07 1.92 -28.03
N TRP A 770 5.27 0.60 -27.97
CA TRP A 770 4.27 -0.35 -27.48
C TRP A 770 4.00 -0.23 -25.97
N PHE A 771 4.99 0.17 -25.16
CA PHE A 771 4.90 0.17 -23.69
C PHE A 771 4.10 1.34 -23.11
N ILE A 772 3.86 2.40 -23.89
CA ILE A 772 3.01 3.54 -23.52
C ILE A 772 1.62 3.49 -24.17
N LYS A 773 1.33 2.44 -24.93
CA LYS A 773 0.08 2.30 -25.67
C LYS A 773 -1.14 2.32 -24.74
N GLY A 774 -2.08 3.24 -24.99
CA GLY A 774 -3.32 3.41 -24.23
C GLY A 774 -3.26 4.47 -23.13
N TRP A 775 -2.08 5.01 -22.79
CA TRP A 775 -1.93 6.03 -21.75
C TRP A 775 -2.69 7.32 -22.08
N ALA A 776 -2.64 7.77 -23.33
CA ALA A 776 -3.33 8.99 -23.77
C ALA A 776 -4.86 8.84 -23.64
N ALA A 777 -5.41 7.70 -24.07
CA ALA A 777 -6.85 7.42 -24.03
C ALA A 777 -7.36 7.32 -22.58
N THR A 778 -6.59 6.69 -21.69
CA THR A 778 -6.93 6.60 -20.27
C THR A 778 -6.90 7.98 -19.61
N LEU A 779 -5.83 8.75 -19.80
CA LEU A 779 -5.70 10.08 -19.20
C LEU A 779 -6.76 11.06 -19.71
N ILE A 780 -7.03 11.10 -21.02
CA ILE A 780 -8.04 12.02 -21.57
C ILE A 780 -9.45 11.66 -21.09
N THR A 781 -9.75 10.38 -20.87
CA THR A 781 -11.02 9.93 -20.28
C THR A 781 -11.16 10.42 -18.84
N ILE A 782 -10.08 10.35 -18.05
CA ILE A 782 -10.05 10.86 -16.68
C ILE A 782 -10.24 12.38 -16.69
N ILE A 783 -9.54 13.12 -17.55
CA ILE A 783 -9.67 14.58 -17.66
C ILE A 783 -11.09 14.98 -18.07
N GLY A 784 -11.66 14.32 -19.09
CA GLY A 784 -13.00 14.62 -19.61
C GLY A 784 -14.12 14.43 -18.57
N ARG A 785 -14.01 13.43 -17.69
CA ARG A 785 -14.95 13.21 -16.59
C ARG A 785 -14.94 14.35 -15.55
N HIS A 786 -13.84 15.10 -15.43
CA HIS A 786 -13.67 16.16 -14.42
C HIS A 786 -13.94 17.56 -14.95
N VAL A 787 -13.58 17.83 -16.21
CA VAL A 787 -13.75 19.16 -16.84
C VAL A 787 -15.14 19.31 -17.50
N GLY A 788 -15.90 18.21 -17.65
CA GLY A 788 -17.23 18.19 -18.26
C GLY A 788 -18.27 18.97 -17.46
N GLY A 789 -18.60 20.19 -17.92
CA GLY A 789 -19.71 21.01 -17.40
C GLY A 789 -19.44 22.52 -17.24
N GLY A 790 -18.18 22.98 -17.39
CA GLY A 790 -17.80 24.39 -17.18
C GLY A 790 -17.49 25.20 -18.46
N PRO A 791 -17.34 26.54 -18.35
CA PRO A 791 -17.03 27.44 -19.47
C PRO A 791 -15.68 27.18 -20.16
N PHE A 792 -14.85 26.30 -19.61
CA PHE A 792 -13.57 25.86 -20.17
C PHE A 792 -13.72 24.92 -21.39
N PHE A 793 -14.93 24.42 -21.68
CA PHE A 793 -15.22 23.69 -22.94
C PHE A 793 -15.04 24.56 -24.20
N LEU A 794 -15.01 25.90 -24.05
CA LEU A 794 -14.74 26.84 -25.14
C LEU A 794 -13.29 26.80 -25.65
N TRP A 795 -12.37 26.15 -24.92
CA TRP A 795 -10.96 25.99 -25.28
C TRP A 795 -10.71 24.69 -26.06
N SER A 796 -11.79 23.99 -26.43
CA SER A 796 -11.82 22.70 -27.13
C SER A 796 -12.04 22.72 -28.66
N PRO A 797 -11.87 23.80 -29.47
CA PRO A 797 -12.11 23.65 -30.91
C PRO A 797 -11.12 22.70 -31.61
N SER A 798 -9.97 22.40 -30.98
CA SER A 798 -8.83 21.75 -31.67
C SER A 798 -8.42 20.39 -31.11
N ILE A 799 -8.93 19.96 -29.95
CA ILE A 799 -8.61 18.64 -29.36
C ILE A 799 -9.63 17.60 -29.87
N SER A 800 -9.63 17.39 -31.19
CA SER A 800 -10.27 16.24 -31.82
C SER A 800 -9.28 15.08 -31.79
N VAL A 801 -9.42 14.19 -30.81
CA VAL A 801 -8.72 12.90 -30.78
C VAL A 801 -9.53 11.88 -31.62
N THR A 802 -9.67 12.16 -32.92
CA THR A 802 -10.07 11.12 -33.90
C THR A 802 -8.86 10.63 -34.67
#